data_AF-D2B9I7-F1
#
_entry.id   AF-D2B9I7-F1
#
_cell.length_a   1.000
_cell.length_b   1.000
_cell.length_c   1.000
_cell.angle_alpha   90.00
_cell.angle_beta   90.00
_cell.angle_gamma   90.00
#
_symmetry.space_group_name_H-M   'P 1'
#
loop_
_entity.id
_entity.type
_entity.pdbx_description
1 polymer ?
#
loop_
_entity_poly.entity_id
_entity_poly.type
_entity_poly.pdbx_seq_one_letter_code
_entity_poly.pdbx_strand_id
1 'polypeptide(L)'
;MTGTILQRVRTGHGGDAEGKAPGRAEASETSEIDISVIVPVHNCRPYLDRCLTSLLIQRVSREIVVVDDGSTDGSADLLALYAAYHRGVIRVVRQEHSGGAGRPRNVGISHARGRYVFFCDADDYLGPEALERMLAMADRNDSDIVLGKIVGHDRRAPVSMFRESAERAPLGESAVYNSLSCFKLFRREMLERHTIRFDETLLVGEDVVFTAHAYCHAAVISVVADYDCYHLVARPDGSSIMQRTGSRDPVSWLRMIRRPIELVVGHVGPGALRDHLLRRHFRLDAFGSLGRPFLEAGEVQRKEIAAEVADMCDRWLTDGVRDRLTLIDRSRISALQDIDRLVRLAHIESAVIRRELTGLRWDGEGRLVVSGRVALSAPAQGDRPELVGGALALVLRMRHDGAGAPADLVVPVTGDCDGFTGLIDVAGLSSGVWDVHVTVECEGITRLARLGADRDGLVAQPVPRMVGGVIALPYFTRPHGNLSLDIGGHVVSVPAGVRLTRTRWTAGHRLRLDGEVTVGAGLAGAHAVRRLVWRERWSGRERHGPVTTWAGGAFATRQAVGRLGPGTWDAYLELDLGGPPARFRIEVEAERIVPPRTWWRGLVRWSARPYATAGKGRLSAVVRVGTPRAFVKRILR
;
A
#
# COMPACT_ATOMS: atom_id res chain seq x y z
N MET A 1 -12.44 -35.72 -47.99
CA MET A 1 -12.30 -37.08 -48.55
C MET A 1 -10.82 -37.39 -48.65
N THR A 2 -10.38 -38.47 -47.99
CA THR A 2 -9.26 -39.39 -48.33
C THR A 2 -8.05 -38.79 -49.06
N GLY A 3 -6.81 -38.82 -48.60
CA GLY A 3 -6.10 -39.80 -47.78
C GLY A 3 -4.83 -40.26 -48.54
N THR A 4 -3.81 -40.65 -47.78
CA THR A 4 -2.80 -41.68 -48.10
C THR A 4 -1.35 -41.24 -48.37
N ILE A 5 -0.52 -41.74 -47.45
CA ILE A 5 0.94 -41.86 -47.35
C ILE A 5 1.47 -42.89 -48.36
N LEU A 6 2.71 -42.75 -48.85
CA LEU A 6 3.54 -43.92 -49.20
C LEU A 6 5.05 -43.62 -49.11
N GLN A 7 5.69 -44.30 -48.16
CA GLN A 7 7.14 -44.51 -48.06
C GLN A 7 7.64 -45.38 -49.23
N ARG A 8 8.91 -45.19 -49.62
CA ARG A 8 9.71 -46.23 -50.26
C ARG A 8 11.04 -46.39 -49.52
N VAL A 9 11.18 -47.56 -48.90
CA VAL A 9 12.43 -48.17 -48.47
C VAL A 9 13.04 -48.90 -49.66
N ARG A 10 14.38 -48.82 -49.82
CA ARG A 10 15.15 -49.78 -50.62
C ARG A 10 16.36 -50.25 -49.83
N THR A 11 16.57 -51.56 -49.89
CA THR A 11 17.51 -52.42 -49.17
C THR A 11 18.64 -52.89 -50.09
N GLY A 12 19.77 -53.31 -49.49
CA GLY A 12 20.76 -54.25 -50.09
C GLY A 12 22.21 -53.76 -50.06
N HIS A 13 23.00 -54.14 -49.03
CA HIS A 13 24.09 -55.17 -49.05
C HIS A 13 25.40 -54.68 -49.70
N GLY A 14 26.61 -54.79 -49.13
CA GLY A 14 27.17 -55.41 -47.92
C GLY A 14 28.71 -55.45 -48.09
N GLY A 15 29.50 -55.42 -47.01
CA GLY A 15 30.96 -55.61 -47.06
C GLY A 15 31.73 -54.91 -45.95
N ASP A 16 32.06 -55.66 -44.90
CA ASP A 16 32.88 -55.25 -43.76
C ASP A 16 34.38 -55.16 -44.12
N ALA A 17 35.07 -54.12 -43.61
CA ALA A 17 36.47 -54.18 -43.18
C ALA A 17 36.83 -52.94 -42.34
N GLU A 18 37.58 -53.18 -41.27
CA GLU A 18 37.81 -52.32 -40.13
C GLU A 18 38.69 -51.07 -40.38
N GLY A 19 38.48 -50.03 -39.56
CA GLY A 19 39.60 -49.33 -38.94
C GLY A 19 40.03 -47.96 -39.49
N LYS A 20 39.23 -46.91 -39.25
CA LYS A 20 39.73 -45.58 -38.82
C LYS A 20 38.56 -44.66 -38.47
N ALA A 21 38.45 -44.25 -37.21
CA ALA A 21 37.50 -43.23 -36.80
C ALA A 21 37.86 -41.88 -37.46
N PRO A 22 36.97 -41.24 -38.25
CA PRO A 22 37.13 -39.86 -38.63
C PRO A 22 36.58 -38.96 -37.52
N GLY A 23 37.32 -37.90 -37.22
CA GLY A 23 37.07 -36.98 -36.13
C GLY A 23 35.64 -36.46 -36.09
N ARG A 24 35.10 -36.39 -34.87
CA ARG A 24 33.96 -35.51 -34.58
C ARG A 24 34.38 -34.10 -34.96
N ALA A 25 33.80 -33.58 -36.03
CA ALA A 25 33.69 -32.14 -36.22
C ALA A 25 32.97 -31.60 -34.98
N GLU A 26 33.69 -30.86 -34.14
CA GLU A 26 33.10 -30.01 -33.14
C GLU A 26 32.24 -28.99 -33.88
N ALA A 27 30.92 -29.23 -33.89
CA ALA A 27 29.96 -28.18 -34.11
C ALA A 27 30.20 -27.15 -33.00
N SER A 28 30.75 -26.00 -33.38
CA SER A 28 30.73 -24.80 -32.55
C SER A 28 29.25 -24.44 -32.30
N GLU A 29 28.71 -24.92 -31.18
CA GLU A 29 27.49 -24.38 -30.60
C GLU A 29 27.82 -22.95 -30.14
N THR A 30 27.61 -21.97 -31.02
CA THR A 30 27.51 -20.58 -30.59
C THR A 30 26.28 -20.49 -29.71
N SER A 31 26.45 -20.57 -28.38
CA SER A 31 25.37 -20.32 -27.43
C SER A 31 24.77 -18.94 -27.74
N GLU A 32 23.47 -18.89 -28.01
CA GLU A 32 22.77 -17.64 -28.31
C GLU A 32 22.96 -16.65 -27.14
N ILE A 33 23.22 -15.37 -27.45
CA ILE A 33 23.37 -14.33 -26.42
C ILE A 33 21.96 -13.98 -25.95
N ASP A 34 21.68 -14.07 -24.64
CA ASP A 34 20.35 -13.74 -24.12
C ASP A 34 20.16 -12.22 -24.02
N ILE A 35 21.15 -11.52 -23.47
CA ILE A 35 21.03 -10.10 -23.13
C ILE A 35 22.23 -9.30 -23.62
N SER A 36 21.99 -8.23 -24.38
CA SER A 36 22.96 -7.16 -24.61
C SER A 36 22.73 -6.04 -23.60
N VAL A 37 23.68 -5.84 -22.68
CA VAL A 37 23.66 -4.71 -21.76
C VAL A 37 24.38 -3.53 -22.40
N ILE A 38 23.69 -2.41 -22.58
CA ILE A 38 24.24 -1.18 -23.17
C ILE A 38 24.58 -0.20 -22.06
N VAL A 39 25.82 0.29 -22.06
CA VAL A 39 26.34 1.21 -21.05
C VAL A 39 26.88 2.47 -21.73
N PRO A 40 26.13 3.60 -21.73
CA PRO A 40 26.67 4.88 -22.19
C PRO A 40 27.64 5.45 -21.13
N VAL A 41 28.84 5.84 -21.55
CA VAL A 41 29.89 6.36 -20.65
C VAL A 41 30.36 7.72 -21.13
N HIS A 42 30.27 8.72 -20.26
CA HIS A 42 30.97 10.00 -20.43
C HIS A 42 31.43 10.49 -19.06
N ASN A 43 32.75 10.56 -18.85
CA ASN A 43 33.37 11.07 -17.62
C ASN A 43 32.77 10.46 -16.33
N CYS A 44 32.81 9.11 -16.22
CA CYS A 44 32.23 8.36 -15.11
C CYS A 44 33.28 7.51 -14.36
N ARG A 45 34.56 7.89 -14.42
CA ARG A 45 35.69 7.10 -13.89
C ARG A 45 35.52 6.64 -12.44
N PRO A 46 34.95 7.42 -11.50
CA PRO A 46 34.78 7.00 -10.11
C PRO A 46 33.76 5.86 -9.92
N TYR A 47 32.82 5.68 -10.85
CA TYR A 47 31.69 4.77 -10.67
C TYR A 47 31.77 3.52 -11.56
N LEU A 48 32.51 3.63 -12.66
CA LEU A 48 32.55 2.68 -13.77
C LEU A 48 32.97 1.26 -13.35
N ASP A 49 33.92 1.12 -12.43
CA ASP A 49 34.40 -0.18 -11.94
C ASP A 49 33.28 -1.00 -11.26
N ARG A 50 32.50 -0.34 -10.40
CA ARG A 50 31.34 -0.95 -9.73
C ARG A 50 30.26 -1.32 -10.74
N CYS A 51 29.97 -0.42 -11.68
CA CYS A 51 29.00 -0.66 -12.75
C CYS A 51 29.37 -1.93 -13.52
N LEU A 52 30.56 -1.97 -14.13
CA LEU A 52 31.00 -3.09 -14.96
C LEU A 52 31.11 -4.40 -14.17
N THR A 53 31.63 -4.36 -12.94
CA THR A 53 31.73 -5.55 -12.09
C THR A 53 30.34 -6.12 -11.77
N SER A 54 29.33 -5.27 -11.53
CA SER A 54 27.95 -5.72 -11.29
C SER A 54 27.34 -6.43 -12.51
N LEU A 55 27.71 -6.02 -13.72
CA LEU A 55 27.26 -6.65 -14.97
C LEU A 55 28.01 -7.95 -15.25
N LEU A 56 29.31 -8.00 -14.90
CA LEU A 56 30.16 -9.18 -15.06
C LEU A 56 29.79 -10.34 -14.13
N ILE A 57 29.09 -10.10 -13.02
CA ILE A 57 28.67 -11.20 -12.12
C ILE A 57 27.30 -11.80 -12.47
N GLN A 58 26.56 -11.23 -13.43
CA GLN A 58 25.22 -11.70 -13.80
C GLN A 58 25.28 -13.12 -14.39
N ARG A 59 24.34 -14.00 -14.00
CA ARG A 59 24.37 -15.42 -14.36
C ARG A 59 23.50 -15.76 -15.57
N VAL A 60 23.72 -15.05 -16.67
CA VAL A 60 23.02 -15.23 -17.95
C VAL A 60 24.00 -15.09 -19.11
N SER A 61 23.69 -15.68 -20.28
CA SER A 61 24.48 -15.47 -21.50
C SER A 61 24.34 -14.00 -21.93
N ARG A 62 25.42 -13.24 -21.90
CA ARG A 62 25.35 -11.78 -22.09
C ARG A 62 26.57 -11.22 -22.79
N GLU A 63 26.35 -10.11 -23.47
CA GLU A 63 27.41 -9.18 -23.85
C GLU A 63 27.17 -7.81 -23.21
N ILE A 64 28.24 -7.07 -23.00
CA ILE A 64 28.22 -5.71 -22.47
C ILE A 64 28.80 -4.81 -23.55
N VAL A 65 27.94 -3.98 -24.14
CA VAL A 65 28.31 -2.98 -25.15
C VAL A 65 28.46 -1.64 -24.45
N VAL A 66 29.71 -1.26 -24.20
CA VAL A 66 30.05 0.03 -23.61
C VAL A 66 30.32 1.03 -24.72
N VAL A 67 29.66 2.18 -24.67
CA VAL A 67 29.88 3.27 -25.63
C VAL A 67 30.48 4.46 -24.92
N ASP A 68 31.78 4.68 -25.13
CA ASP A 68 32.52 5.84 -24.64
C ASP A 68 32.24 7.06 -25.52
N ASP A 69 31.48 8.01 -24.97
CA ASP A 69 31.04 9.24 -25.61
C ASP A 69 32.04 10.39 -25.39
N GLY A 70 33.30 10.13 -25.76
CA GLY A 70 34.39 11.10 -25.70
C GLY A 70 34.86 11.45 -24.30
N SER A 71 35.08 10.47 -23.41
CA SER A 71 35.57 10.73 -22.05
C SER A 71 37.01 11.22 -22.01
N THR A 72 37.31 12.11 -21.05
CA THR A 72 38.63 12.73 -20.82
C THR A 72 39.16 12.56 -19.39
N ASP A 73 38.44 11.82 -18.54
CA ASP A 73 38.74 11.62 -17.11
C ASP A 73 39.49 10.30 -16.80
N GLY A 74 40.02 9.64 -17.84
CA GLY A 74 40.64 8.30 -17.72
C GLY A 74 39.65 7.14 -17.76
N SER A 75 38.34 7.37 -17.95
CA SER A 75 37.36 6.28 -18.21
C SER A 75 37.76 5.47 -19.45
N ALA A 76 38.21 6.16 -20.49
CA ALA A 76 38.80 5.63 -21.71
C ALA A 76 39.79 4.46 -21.48
N ASP A 77 40.78 4.70 -20.63
CA ASP A 77 41.88 3.76 -20.39
C ASP A 77 41.39 2.57 -19.56
N LEU A 78 40.51 2.83 -18.58
CA LEU A 78 39.88 1.77 -17.81
C LEU A 78 39.04 0.84 -18.72
N LEU A 79 38.26 1.41 -19.64
CA LEU A 79 37.47 0.63 -20.60
C LEU A 79 38.34 -0.23 -21.50
N ALA A 80 39.49 0.28 -21.95
CA ALA A 80 40.44 -0.50 -22.73
C ALA A 80 40.97 -1.72 -21.95
N LEU A 81 41.25 -1.55 -20.65
CA LEU A 81 41.64 -2.67 -19.79
C LEU A 81 40.51 -3.70 -19.66
N TYR A 82 39.29 -3.27 -19.37
CA TYR A 82 38.14 -4.18 -19.26
C TYR A 82 37.89 -4.97 -20.55
N ALA A 83 37.95 -4.32 -21.71
CA ALA A 83 37.82 -4.99 -23.01
C ALA A 83 38.94 -6.01 -23.25
N ALA A 84 40.17 -5.72 -22.79
CA ALA A 84 41.31 -6.61 -22.93
C ALA A 84 41.22 -7.84 -22.01
N TYR A 85 40.73 -7.68 -20.77
CA TYR A 85 40.60 -8.77 -19.79
C TYR A 85 39.32 -9.62 -19.98
N HIS A 86 38.24 -9.02 -20.47
CA HIS A 86 36.94 -9.69 -20.65
C HIS A 86 36.58 -9.85 -22.13
N ARG A 87 37.54 -10.32 -22.94
CA ARG A 87 37.35 -10.57 -24.37
C ARG A 87 36.17 -11.50 -24.61
N GLY A 88 35.31 -11.14 -25.55
CA GLY A 88 34.09 -11.88 -25.89
C GLY A 88 32.87 -11.53 -25.05
N VAL A 89 33.04 -10.86 -23.90
CA VAL A 89 31.92 -10.39 -23.06
C VAL A 89 31.78 -8.87 -23.14
N ILE A 90 32.88 -8.11 -23.02
CA ILE A 90 32.86 -6.64 -23.09
C ILE A 90 33.32 -6.18 -24.47
N ARG A 91 32.50 -5.34 -25.12
CA ARG A 91 32.86 -4.57 -26.31
C ARG A 91 32.84 -3.09 -25.97
N VAL A 92 33.90 -2.38 -26.32
CA VAL A 92 33.97 -0.92 -26.20
C VAL A 92 33.90 -0.30 -27.59
N VAL A 93 32.96 0.63 -27.76
CA VAL A 93 32.83 1.47 -28.95
C VAL A 93 33.12 2.90 -28.52
N ARG A 94 33.90 3.63 -29.31
CA ARG A 94 34.29 5.00 -28.99
C ARG A 94 33.72 5.94 -30.04
N GLN A 95 33.22 7.08 -29.59
CA GLN A 95 32.70 8.13 -30.45
C GLN A 95 33.10 9.51 -29.92
N GLU A 96 32.93 10.54 -30.76
CA GLU A 96 33.01 11.92 -30.32
C GLU A 96 31.84 12.27 -29.40
N HIS A 97 32.08 13.18 -28.45
CA HIS A 97 31.08 13.55 -27.45
C HIS A 97 29.80 14.09 -28.08
N SER A 98 28.69 13.44 -27.77
CA SER A 98 27.37 13.72 -28.33
C SER A 98 26.54 14.72 -27.52
N GLY A 99 26.96 15.02 -26.29
CA GLY A 99 26.25 15.93 -25.37
C GLY A 99 25.20 15.26 -24.48
N GLY A 100 24.80 14.02 -24.75
CA GLY A 100 23.75 13.31 -24.00
C GLY A 100 23.83 11.79 -24.11
N ALA A 101 22.90 11.08 -23.46
CA ALA A 101 22.91 9.61 -23.43
C ALA A 101 22.21 8.95 -24.64
N GLY A 102 21.42 9.70 -25.42
CA GLY A 102 20.62 9.16 -26.52
C GLY A 102 21.46 8.51 -27.63
N ARG A 103 22.41 9.26 -28.21
CA ARG A 103 23.29 8.78 -29.29
C ARG A 103 24.14 7.56 -28.87
N PRO A 104 24.87 7.56 -27.73
CA PRO A 104 25.63 6.39 -27.33
C PRO A 104 24.73 5.17 -27.06
N ARG A 105 23.50 5.34 -26.57
CA ARG A 105 22.54 4.22 -26.45
C ARG A 105 22.10 3.69 -27.82
N ASN A 106 21.84 4.55 -28.82
CA ASN A 106 21.51 4.12 -30.18
C ASN A 106 22.67 3.39 -30.88
N VAL A 107 23.91 3.85 -30.69
CA VAL A 107 25.12 3.14 -31.13
C VAL A 107 25.19 1.77 -30.45
N GLY A 108 24.93 1.71 -29.14
CA GLY A 108 24.83 0.46 -28.41
C GLY A 108 23.79 -0.51 -28.99
N ILE A 109 22.58 -0.02 -29.30
CA ILE A 109 21.51 -0.84 -29.92
C ILE A 109 21.99 -1.42 -31.25
N SER A 110 22.70 -0.63 -32.06
CA SER A 110 23.19 -1.06 -33.37
C SER A 110 24.25 -2.16 -33.29
N HIS A 111 24.90 -2.31 -32.14
CA HIS A 111 25.90 -3.35 -31.88
C HIS A 111 25.37 -4.55 -31.08
N ALA A 112 24.14 -4.48 -30.58
CA ALA A 112 23.51 -5.49 -29.76
C ALA A 112 23.13 -6.73 -30.58
N ARG A 113 23.39 -7.91 -30.01
CA ARG A 113 23.14 -9.24 -30.62
C ARG A 113 22.19 -10.09 -29.79
N GLY A 114 21.99 -9.74 -28.51
CA GLY A 114 21.19 -10.51 -27.57
C GLY A 114 19.70 -10.55 -27.91
N ARG A 115 19.00 -11.60 -27.49
CA ARG A 115 17.52 -11.68 -27.63
C ARG A 115 16.81 -10.47 -27.01
N TYR A 116 17.37 -9.97 -25.91
CA TYR A 116 16.93 -8.78 -25.21
C TYR A 116 18.03 -7.72 -25.10
N VAL A 117 17.61 -6.47 -24.91
CA VAL A 117 18.47 -5.31 -24.63
C VAL A 117 18.14 -4.77 -23.24
N PHE A 118 19.16 -4.44 -22.46
CA PHE A 118 19.03 -3.75 -21.17
C PHE A 118 19.94 -2.51 -21.14
N PHE A 119 19.46 -1.40 -20.59
CA PHE A 119 20.26 -0.17 -20.45
C PHE A 119 20.69 0.03 -19.01
N CYS A 120 21.99 0.25 -18.78
CA CYS A 120 22.54 0.58 -17.47
C CYS A 120 23.42 1.82 -17.57
N ASP A 121 23.13 2.86 -16.81
CA ASP A 121 23.98 4.05 -16.78
C ASP A 121 25.28 3.75 -16.01
N ALA A 122 26.37 4.40 -16.41
CA ALA A 122 27.73 4.11 -15.92
C ALA A 122 27.97 4.46 -14.44
N ASP A 123 27.08 5.24 -13.82
CA ASP A 123 27.07 5.58 -12.40
C ASP A 123 26.21 4.66 -11.52
N ASP A 124 25.38 3.84 -12.17
CA ASP A 124 24.48 2.89 -11.54
C ASP A 124 25.06 1.47 -11.53
N TYR A 125 24.35 0.53 -10.91
CA TYR A 125 24.74 -0.88 -10.90
C TYR A 125 23.52 -1.81 -10.71
N LEU A 126 23.70 -3.08 -11.05
CA LEU A 126 22.64 -4.10 -10.91
C LEU A 126 22.80 -4.93 -9.64
N GLY A 127 21.67 -5.42 -9.13
CA GLY A 127 21.65 -6.49 -8.14
C GLY A 127 22.25 -7.78 -8.72
N PRO A 128 22.93 -8.64 -7.94
CA PRO A 128 23.63 -9.83 -8.45
C PRO A 128 22.80 -10.81 -9.29
N GLU A 129 21.50 -10.93 -8.99
CA GLU A 129 20.56 -11.84 -9.67
C GLU A 129 19.60 -11.11 -10.61
N ALA A 130 19.81 -9.81 -10.87
CA ALA A 130 18.84 -8.96 -11.55
C ALA A 130 18.48 -9.47 -12.95
N LEU A 131 19.49 -9.70 -13.81
CA LEU A 131 19.25 -10.16 -15.18
C LEU A 131 18.76 -11.60 -15.23
N GLU A 132 19.20 -12.46 -14.31
CA GLU A 132 18.72 -13.86 -14.20
C GLU A 132 17.21 -13.89 -13.92
N ARG A 133 16.77 -13.11 -12.92
CA ARG A 133 15.34 -13.03 -12.55
C ARG A 133 14.49 -12.40 -13.64
N MET A 134 14.98 -11.32 -14.26
CA MET A 134 14.27 -10.63 -15.33
C MET A 134 14.16 -11.49 -16.58
N LEU A 135 15.23 -12.19 -16.97
CA LEU A 135 15.23 -13.12 -18.10
C LEU A 135 14.30 -14.30 -17.84
N ALA A 136 14.37 -14.91 -16.65
CA ALA A 136 13.48 -16.00 -16.29
C ALA A 136 12.01 -15.57 -16.32
N MET A 137 11.69 -14.33 -15.91
CA MET A 137 10.34 -13.78 -16.06
C MET A 137 9.94 -13.61 -17.53
N ALA A 138 10.87 -13.12 -18.36
CA ALA A 138 10.65 -12.93 -19.78
C ALA A 138 10.38 -14.26 -20.51
N ASP A 139 11.23 -15.28 -20.29
CA ASP A 139 11.11 -16.58 -20.93
C ASP A 139 9.85 -17.33 -20.49
N ARG A 140 9.43 -17.20 -19.21
CA ARG A 140 8.17 -17.81 -18.74
C ARG A 140 6.92 -17.20 -19.38
N ASN A 141 6.95 -15.92 -19.71
CA ASN A 141 5.75 -15.17 -20.12
C ASN A 141 5.75 -14.74 -21.58
N ASP A 142 6.86 -14.95 -22.29
CA ASP A 142 7.14 -14.37 -23.58
C ASP A 142 7.02 -12.83 -23.54
N SER A 143 7.65 -12.20 -22.55
CA SER A 143 7.55 -10.76 -22.30
C SER A 143 8.27 -9.94 -23.36
N ASP A 144 7.69 -8.82 -23.79
CA ASP A 144 8.36 -7.82 -24.61
C ASP A 144 9.13 -6.82 -23.75
N ILE A 145 8.60 -6.52 -22.56
CA ILE A 145 9.21 -5.62 -21.59
C ILE A 145 9.16 -6.27 -20.21
N VAL A 146 10.30 -6.29 -19.51
CA VAL A 146 10.36 -6.66 -18.09
C VAL A 146 10.89 -5.51 -17.26
N LEU A 147 10.10 -5.08 -16.29
CA LEU A 147 10.50 -4.10 -15.29
C LEU A 147 11.14 -4.82 -14.11
N GLY A 148 12.39 -4.51 -13.80
CA GLY A 148 13.03 -4.89 -12.54
C GLY A 148 12.92 -3.76 -11.53
N LYS A 149 12.69 -4.06 -10.25
CA LYS A 149 12.57 -3.04 -9.20
C LYS A 149 13.78 -2.12 -9.18
N ILE A 150 13.49 -0.83 -9.23
CA ILE A 150 14.49 0.23 -9.11
C ILE A 150 14.50 0.70 -7.66
N VAL A 151 15.68 0.74 -7.06
CA VAL A 151 15.92 1.35 -5.75
C VAL A 151 16.87 2.52 -5.89
N GLY A 152 16.62 3.58 -5.14
CA GLY A 152 17.40 4.81 -5.21
C GLY A 152 18.31 4.97 -4.00
N HIS A 153 19.57 5.36 -4.26
CA HIS A 153 20.56 5.74 -3.27
C HIS A 153 20.77 7.24 -3.36
N ASP A 154 20.24 7.98 -2.38
CA ASP A 154 20.17 9.45 -2.37
C ASP A 154 19.45 10.07 -3.58
N ARG A 155 18.64 9.25 -4.26
CA ARG A 155 17.83 9.62 -5.42
C ARG A 155 16.44 9.00 -5.30
N ARG A 156 15.41 9.70 -5.78
CA ARG A 156 14.03 9.20 -5.74
C ARG A 156 13.84 8.11 -6.80
N ALA A 157 13.37 6.94 -6.38
CA ALA A 157 12.98 5.85 -7.27
C ALA A 157 11.45 5.76 -7.45
N PRO A 158 10.97 5.24 -8.59
CA PRO A 158 9.54 4.97 -8.79
C PRO A 158 9.08 3.81 -7.91
N VAL A 159 7.86 3.88 -7.37
CA VAL A 159 7.34 2.91 -6.38
C VAL A 159 6.05 2.22 -6.83
N SER A 160 5.18 2.91 -7.56
CA SER A 160 3.80 2.46 -7.79
C SER A 160 3.68 1.14 -8.57
N MET A 161 4.60 0.87 -9.49
CA MET A 161 4.65 -0.38 -10.26
C MET A 161 5.38 -1.53 -9.56
N PHE A 162 6.12 -1.27 -8.48
CA PHE A 162 6.94 -2.26 -7.77
C PHE A 162 6.36 -2.65 -6.41
N ARG A 163 5.03 -2.60 -6.28
CA ARG A 163 4.33 -3.06 -5.07
C ARG A 163 4.34 -4.58 -4.95
N GLU A 164 4.22 -5.26 -6.08
CA GLU A 164 4.23 -6.72 -6.19
C GLU A 164 4.71 -7.14 -7.58
N SER A 165 5.24 -8.36 -7.69
CA SER A 165 5.64 -8.94 -8.97
C SER A 165 4.40 -9.29 -9.78
N ALA A 166 4.47 -9.14 -11.10
CA ALA A 166 3.37 -9.43 -12.00
C ALA A 166 3.90 -10.15 -13.24
N GLU A 167 3.39 -11.36 -13.50
CA GLU A 167 3.72 -12.12 -14.71
C GLU A 167 3.23 -11.41 -15.97
N ARG A 168 2.02 -10.83 -15.90
CA ARG A 168 1.43 -10.00 -16.96
C ARG A 168 0.80 -8.77 -16.32
N ALA A 169 1.30 -7.59 -16.67
CA ALA A 169 0.80 -6.31 -16.22
C ALA A 169 0.11 -5.58 -17.38
N PRO A 170 -1.23 -5.60 -17.47
CA PRO A 170 -1.95 -4.91 -18.54
C PRO A 170 -1.66 -3.42 -18.50
N LEU A 171 -1.28 -2.85 -19.64
CA LEU A 171 -0.83 -1.46 -19.71
C LEU A 171 -1.92 -0.46 -19.26
N GLY A 172 -3.19 -0.72 -19.60
CA GLY A 172 -4.34 0.13 -19.27
C GLY A 172 -4.86 0.02 -17.84
N GLU A 173 -4.43 -0.99 -17.08
CA GLU A 173 -4.96 -1.30 -15.75
C GLU A 173 -3.88 -1.31 -14.66
N SER A 174 -2.60 -1.19 -15.06
CA SER A 174 -1.46 -1.21 -14.15
C SER A 174 -0.72 0.12 -14.09
N ALA A 175 0.17 0.22 -13.12
CA ALA A 175 1.00 1.40 -12.89
C ALA A 175 2.32 1.41 -13.70
N VAL A 176 2.57 0.42 -14.56
CA VAL A 176 3.86 0.23 -15.25
C VAL A 176 4.25 1.44 -16.11
N TYR A 177 3.27 2.08 -16.75
CA TYR A 177 3.47 3.27 -17.58
C TYR A 177 3.93 4.52 -16.79
N ASN A 178 3.84 4.50 -15.46
CA ASN A 178 4.37 5.59 -14.63
C ASN A 178 5.92 5.58 -14.58
N SER A 179 6.59 4.49 -14.98
CA SER A 179 8.05 4.44 -15.11
C SER A 179 8.45 4.45 -16.58
N LEU A 180 8.88 5.61 -17.05
CA LEU A 180 9.32 5.84 -18.43
C LEU A 180 10.86 5.90 -18.59
N SER A 181 11.63 5.48 -17.58
CA SER A 181 13.08 5.30 -17.74
C SER A 181 13.40 4.10 -18.62
N CYS A 182 14.58 4.06 -19.23
CA CYS A 182 15.02 2.92 -20.04
C CYS A 182 15.63 1.74 -19.23
N PHE A 183 15.62 1.78 -17.90
CA PHE A 183 16.22 0.75 -17.03
C PHE A 183 15.32 -0.51 -16.91
N LYS A 184 15.13 -1.19 -18.04
CA LYS A 184 14.23 -2.35 -18.22
C LYS A 184 14.85 -3.31 -19.22
N LEU A 185 14.36 -4.55 -19.24
CA LEU A 185 14.67 -5.51 -20.29
C LEU A 185 13.67 -5.32 -21.44
N PHE A 186 14.15 -5.14 -22.67
CA PHE A 186 13.33 -4.97 -23.86
C PHE A 186 13.66 -6.04 -24.90
N ARG A 187 12.65 -6.67 -25.51
CA ARG A 187 12.85 -7.62 -26.61
C ARG A 187 13.49 -6.88 -27.79
N ARG A 188 14.68 -7.33 -28.23
CA ARG A 188 15.44 -6.64 -29.30
C ARG A 188 14.65 -6.59 -30.60
N GLU A 189 14.03 -7.71 -30.98
CA GLU A 189 13.23 -7.80 -32.20
C GLU A 189 12.08 -6.78 -32.24
N MET A 190 11.43 -6.51 -31.09
CA MET A 190 10.40 -5.47 -31.01
C MET A 190 11.00 -4.08 -31.28
N LEU A 191 12.16 -3.76 -30.67
CA LEU A 191 12.84 -2.48 -30.90
C LEU A 191 13.26 -2.29 -32.36
N GLU A 192 13.67 -3.36 -33.03
CA GLU A 192 14.06 -3.34 -34.45
C GLU A 192 12.84 -3.20 -35.36
N ARG A 193 11.83 -4.06 -35.18
CA ARG A 193 10.60 -4.08 -35.99
C ARG A 193 9.88 -2.73 -36.00
N HIS A 194 9.86 -2.04 -34.87
CA HIS A 194 9.18 -0.75 -34.71
C HIS A 194 10.14 0.45 -34.79
N THR A 195 11.41 0.24 -35.13
CA THR A 195 12.44 1.30 -35.23
C THR A 195 12.49 2.18 -33.97
N ILE A 196 12.37 1.57 -32.80
CA ILE A 196 12.36 2.29 -31.52
C ILE A 196 13.81 2.69 -31.21
N ARG A 197 14.05 4.00 -31.16
CA ARG A 197 15.36 4.62 -30.93
C ARG A 197 15.22 5.81 -29.97
N PHE A 198 16.31 6.18 -29.32
CA PHE A 198 16.38 7.40 -28.52
C PHE A 198 16.41 8.60 -29.45
N ASP A 199 15.68 9.66 -29.09
CA ASP A 199 15.71 10.93 -29.82
C ASP A 199 17.02 11.67 -29.49
N GLU A 200 17.95 11.69 -30.44
CA GLU A 200 19.29 12.28 -30.26
C GLU A 200 19.28 13.80 -30.17
N THR A 201 18.15 14.45 -30.49
CA THR A 201 17.99 15.90 -30.35
C THR A 201 17.67 16.32 -28.91
N LEU A 202 17.28 15.36 -28.05
CA LEU A 202 16.92 15.59 -26.66
C LEU A 202 18.09 15.27 -25.72
N LEU A 203 18.46 16.26 -24.92
CA LEU A 203 19.39 16.07 -23.79
C LEU A 203 18.71 15.54 -22.54
N VAL A 204 17.40 15.80 -22.41
CA VAL A 204 16.56 15.43 -21.28
C VAL A 204 15.28 14.80 -21.81
N GLY A 205 14.92 13.62 -21.29
CA GLY A 205 13.67 12.94 -21.63
C GLY A 205 13.76 12.07 -22.88
N GLU A 206 14.95 11.85 -23.42
CA GLU A 206 15.20 10.93 -24.52
C GLU A 206 14.77 9.49 -24.17
N ASP A 207 14.94 9.10 -22.90
CA ASP A 207 14.50 7.81 -22.37
C ASP A 207 12.98 7.73 -22.19
N VAL A 208 12.33 8.84 -21.84
CA VAL A 208 10.88 8.97 -21.76
C VAL A 208 10.24 8.71 -23.13
N VAL A 209 10.79 9.31 -24.19
CA VAL A 209 10.34 9.11 -25.57
C VAL A 209 10.53 7.66 -26.01
N PHE A 210 11.74 7.12 -25.80
CA PHE A 210 12.07 5.73 -26.14
C PHE A 210 11.11 4.74 -25.46
N THR A 211 10.91 4.89 -24.15
CA THR A 211 10.13 3.94 -23.36
C THR A 211 8.63 4.07 -23.64
N ALA A 212 8.12 5.29 -23.86
CA ALA A 212 6.73 5.50 -24.29
C ALA A 212 6.47 4.83 -25.64
N HIS A 213 7.39 4.97 -26.60
CA HIS A 213 7.29 4.29 -27.90
C HIS A 213 7.29 2.76 -27.73
N ALA A 214 8.19 2.21 -26.91
CA ALA A 214 8.24 0.77 -26.63
C ALA A 214 6.94 0.25 -26.02
N TYR A 215 6.35 0.95 -25.05
CA TYR A 215 5.08 0.57 -24.46
C TYR A 215 3.91 0.55 -25.45
N CYS A 216 3.94 1.38 -26.49
CA CYS A 216 2.88 1.39 -27.52
C CYS A 216 2.83 0.08 -28.33
N HIS A 217 3.92 -0.68 -28.38
CA HIS A 217 4.06 -1.89 -29.19
C HIS A 217 4.23 -3.18 -28.38
N ALA A 218 4.36 -3.09 -27.05
CA ALA A 218 4.53 -4.24 -26.18
C ALA A 218 3.21 -5.02 -26.02
N ALA A 219 3.21 -6.30 -26.37
CA ALA A 219 2.08 -7.19 -26.16
C ALA A 219 2.08 -7.77 -24.74
N VAL A 220 3.26 -8.10 -24.21
CA VAL A 220 3.40 -8.64 -22.84
C VAL A 220 4.40 -7.82 -22.03
N ILE A 221 3.94 -7.33 -20.88
CA ILE A 221 4.75 -6.57 -19.92
C ILE A 221 4.75 -7.34 -18.61
N SER A 222 5.92 -7.53 -18.00
CA SER A 222 6.07 -8.22 -16.72
C SER A 222 6.85 -7.36 -15.72
N VAL A 223 6.68 -7.67 -14.43
CA VAL A 223 7.29 -6.94 -13.32
C VAL A 223 7.93 -7.91 -12.34
N VAL A 224 9.19 -7.66 -12.00
CA VAL A 224 9.93 -8.28 -10.89
C VAL A 224 10.08 -7.24 -9.78
N ALA A 225 9.27 -7.35 -8.73
CA ALA A 225 9.23 -6.40 -7.62
C ALA A 225 9.78 -6.97 -6.29
N ASP A 226 9.95 -8.29 -6.22
CA ASP A 226 10.43 -9.02 -5.04
C ASP A 226 11.95 -9.03 -4.89
N TYR A 227 12.68 -8.38 -5.81
CA TYR A 227 14.13 -8.26 -5.78
C TYR A 227 14.59 -6.88 -6.28
N ASP A 228 15.55 -6.27 -5.59
CA ASP A 228 16.13 -4.98 -6.00
C ASP A 228 17.05 -5.20 -7.20
N CYS A 229 16.53 -4.92 -8.41
CA CYS A 229 17.21 -5.25 -9.66
C CYS A 229 18.18 -4.14 -10.09
N TYR A 230 17.79 -2.88 -9.95
CA TYR A 230 18.55 -1.73 -10.43
C TYR A 230 18.78 -0.72 -9.31
N HIS A 231 20.04 -0.36 -9.08
CA HIS A 231 20.43 0.61 -8.05
C HIS A 231 20.79 1.95 -8.71
N LEU A 232 19.87 2.90 -8.57
CA LEU A 232 19.98 4.26 -9.10
C LEU A 232 20.73 5.15 -8.12
N VAL A 233 21.87 5.71 -8.53
CA VAL A 233 22.82 6.40 -7.65
C VAL A 233 22.80 7.90 -7.94
N ALA A 234 22.82 8.72 -6.88
CA ALA A 234 23.09 10.15 -7.01
C ALA A 234 24.60 10.39 -7.12
N ARG A 235 25.03 11.27 -8.03
CA ARG A 235 26.41 11.76 -8.04
C ARG A 235 26.55 12.90 -7.04
N PRO A 236 27.44 12.81 -6.03
CA PRO A 236 27.60 13.89 -5.04
C PRO A 236 28.08 15.22 -5.64
N ASP A 237 28.76 15.17 -6.79
CA ASP A 237 29.26 16.34 -7.51
C ASP A 237 28.20 17.04 -8.37
N GLY A 238 26.98 16.50 -8.47
CA GLY A 238 25.90 17.05 -9.28
C GLY A 238 26.14 17.01 -10.80
N SER A 239 27.14 16.27 -11.27
CA SER A 239 27.55 16.24 -12.69
C SER A 239 26.55 15.54 -13.61
N SER A 240 25.64 14.72 -13.05
CA SER A 240 24.58 14.04 -13.79
C SER A 240 23.67 15.06 -14.49
N ILE A 241 23.32 14.80 -15.75
CA ILE A 241 22.46 15.69 -16.55
C ILE A 241 21.17 16.02 -15.79
N MET A 242 20.55 15.05 -15.10
CA MET A 242 19.31 15.24 -14.33
C MET A 242 19.49 16.03 -13.02
N GLN A 243 20.72 16.27 -12.59
CA GLN A 243 21.08 17.06 -11.39
C GLN A 243 21.54 18.48 -11.75
N ARG A 244 21.82 18.79 -13.02
CA ARG A 244 22.24 20.12 -13.47
C ARG A 244 21.09 21.14 -13.38
N THR A 245 21.45 22.38 -13.13
CA THR A 245 20.52 23.53 -13.14
C THR A 245 19.88 23.67 -14.52
N GLY A 246 18.57 23.87 -14.58
CA GLY A 246 17.81 24.03 -15.83
C GLY A 246 17.33 22.72 -16.47
N SER A 247 17.85 21.55 -16.07
CA SER A 247 17.37 20.25 -16.58
C SER A 247 15.92 19.91 -16.20
N ARG A 248 15.33 20.71 -15.30
CA ARG A 248 13.93 20.63 -14.88
C ARG A 248 13.17 21.92 -15.17
N ASP A 249 13.63 22.71 -16.13
CA ASP A 249 12.87 23.86 -16.62
C ASP A 249 11.47 23.40 -17.07
N PRO A 250 10.39 23.94 -16.48
CA PRO A 250 9.05 23.42 -16.70
C PRO A 250 8.57 23.62 -18.15
N VAL A 251 8.97 24.70 -18.82
CA VAL A 251 8.58 24.96 -20.22
C VAL A 251 9.28 23.97 -21.16
N SER A 252 10.58 23.76 -20.98
CA SER A 252 11.35 22.77 -21.74
C SER A 252 10.83 21.36 -21.50
N TRP A 253 10.44 21.02 -20.27
CA TRP A 253 9.81 19.74 -19.94
C TRP A 253 8.47 19.54 -20.66
N LEU A 254 7.60 20.56 -20.68
CA LEU A 254 6.32 20.52 -21.40
C LEU A 254 6.53 20.36 -22.91
N ARG A 255 7.53 21.02 -23.49
CA ARG A 255 7.87 20.85 -24.90
C ARG A 255 8.36 19.45 -25.21
N MET A 256 9.20 18.88 -24.35
CA MET A 256 9.66 17.50 -24.47
C MET A 256 8.48 16.50 -24.39
N ILE A 257 7.55 16.69 -23.45
CA ILE A 257 6.46 15.73 -23.23
C ILE A 257 5.43 15.67 -24.37
N ARG A 258 5.43 16.64 -25.29
CA ARG A 258 4.65 16.55 -26.54
C ARG A 258 5.05 15.30 -27.33
N ARG A 259 6.33 14.95 -27.34
CA ARG A 259 6.85 13.82 -28.13
C ARG A 259 6.29 12.45 -27.72
N PRO A 260 6.30 12.03 -26.42
CA PRO A 260 5.64 10.80 -26.02
C PRO A 260 4.12 10.84 -26.19
N ILE A 261 3.46 12.01 -26.05
CA ILE A 261 2.02 12.14 -26.33
C ILE A 261 1.71 11.88 -27.81
N GLU A 262 2.49 12.47 -28.73
CA GLU A 262 2.37 12.23 -30.18
C GLU A 262 2.54 10.75 -30.52
N LEU A 263 3.51 10.07 -29.91
CA LEU A 263 3.71 8.62 -30.08
C LEU A 263 2.49 7.83 -29.61
N VAL A 264 1.97 8.13 -28.42
CA VAL A 264 0.76 7.46 -27.89
C VAL A 264 -0.42 7.67 -28.83
N VAL A 265 -0.66 8.90 -29.29
CA VAL A 265 -1.77 9.22 -30.21
C VAL A 265 -1.58 8.55 -31.58
N GLY A 266 -0.35 8.48 -32.07
CA GLY A 266 -0.01 7.89 -33.37
C GLY A 266 -0.07 6.36 -33.39
N HIS A 267 0.23 5.69 -32.27
CA HIS A 267 0.36 4.22 -32.24
C HIS A 267 -0.75 3.49 -31.47
N VAL A 268 -1.45 4.13 -30.55
CA VAL A 268 -2.53 3.50 -29.77
C VAL A 268 -3.85 4.11 -30.22
N GLY A 269 -4.81 3.33 -30.73
CA GLY A 269 -6.11 3.85 -31.20
C GLY A 269 -6.95 4.56 -30.11
N PRO A 270 -7.96 5.39 -30.46
CA PRO A 270 -8.84 6.02 -29.48
C PRO A 270 -9.54 4.97 -28.60
N GLY A 271 -9.61 5.22 -27.28
CA GLY A 271 -10.26 4.32 -26.33
C GLY A 271 -9.63 4.39 -24.94
N ALA A 272 -10.11 3.52 -24.04
CA ALA A 272 -9.73 3.53 -22.62
C ALA A 272 -8.22 3.40 -22.39
N LEU A 273 -7.52 2.61 -23.21
CA LEU A 273 -6.06 2.48 -23.11
C LEU A 273 -5.35 3.80 -23.44
N ARG A 274 -5.68 4.44 -24.58
CA ARG A 274 -5.11 5.73 -24.96
C ARG A 274 -5.37 6.78 -23.89
N ASP A 275 -6.61 6.87 -23.40
CA ASP A 275 -6.96 7.82 -22.34
C ASP A 275 -6.16 7.59 -21.05
N HIS A 276 -5.92 6.33 -20.66
CA HIS A 276 -5.11 6.00 -19.49
C HIS A 276 -3.67 6.50 -19.64
N LEU A 277 -3.07 6.27 -20.82
CA LEU A 277 -1.71 6.73 -21.14
C LEU A 277 -1.62 8.26 -21.18
N LEU A 278 -2.56 8.93 -21.84
CA LEU A 278 -2.62 10.38 -21.91
C LEU A 278 -2.84 11.00 -20.52
N ARG A 279 -3.72 10.40 -19.70
CA ARG A 279 -3.97 10.86 -18.34
C ARG A 279 -2.70 10.89 -17.50
N ARG A 280 -1.79 9.92 -17.66
CA ARG A 280 -0.48 9.95 -16.98
C ARG A 280 0.28 11.22 -17.34
N HIS A 281 0.34 11.57 -18.63
CA HIS A 281 1.07 12.75 -19.09
C HIS A 281 0.44 14.05 -18.63
N PHE A 282 -0.89 14.16 -18.69
CA PHE A 282 -1.59 15.32 -18.15
C PHE A 282 -1.38 15.48 -16.65
N ARG A 283 -1.55 14.42 -15.85
CA ARG A 283 -1.47 14.52 -14.39
C ARG A 283 -0.06 14.73 -13.85
N LEU A 284 0.92 14.01 -14.39
CA LEU A 284 2.27 14.02 -13.84
C LEU A 284 3.19 15.05 -14.51
N ASP A 285 2.96 15.39 -15.78
CA ASP A 285 3.79 16.34 -16.52
C ASP A 285 3.08 17.69 -16.66
N ALA A 286 1.95 17.73 -17.39
CA ALA A 286 1.28 19.00 -17.73
C ALA A 286 0.80 19.77 -16.48
N PHE A 287 -0.09 19.16 -15.70
CA PHE A 287 -0.62 19.77 -14.48
C PHE A 287 0.38 19.74 -13.32
N GLY A 288 1.39 18.85 -13.38
CA GLY A 288 2.53 18.88 -12.47
C GLY A 288 3.31 20.19 -12.56
N SER A 289 3.48 20.73 -13.77
CA SER A 289 4.10 22.04 -14.00
C SER A 289 3.28 23.21 -13.46
N LEU A 290 1.97 23.04 -13.22
CA LEU A 290 1.07 24.02 -12.57
C LEU A 290 1.03 23.89 -11.04
N GLY A 291 1.95 23.11 -10.45
CA GLY A 291 2.11 22.97 -9.01
C GLY A 291 3.28 23.81 -8.49
N ARG A 292 4.19 23.16 -7.74
CA ARG A 292 5.39 23.81 -7.20
C ARG A 292 6.27 24.52 -8.25
N PRO A 293 6.55 23.94 -9.44
CA PRO A 293 7.34 24.64 -10.46
C PRO A 293 6.71 25.97 -10.88
N PHE A 294 5.38 26.05 -10.90
CA PHE A 294 4.64 27.28 -11.20
C PHE A 294 4.87 28.37 -10.14
N LEU A 295 4.92 27.99 -8.86
CA LEU A 295 5.18 28.93 -7.77
C LEU A 295 6.61 29.46 -7.81
N GLU A 296 7.58 28.60 -8.16
CA GLU A 296 9.00 28.94 -8.29
C GLU A 296 9.30 29.77 -9.55
N ALA A 297 8.44 29.69 -10.57
CA ALA A 297 8.57 30.44 -11.82
C ALA A 297 8.26 31.94 -11.65
N GLY A 298 8.95 32.78 -12.43
CA GLY A 298 8.63 34.20 -12.58
C GLY A 298 7.36 34.46 -13.40
N GLU A 299 6.87 35.70 -13.41
CA GLU A 299 5.58 36.04 -14.06
C GLU A 299 5.52 35.66 -15.55
N VAL A 300 6.58 35.95 -16.32
CA VAL A 300 6.66 35.62 -17.76
C VAL A 300 6.62 34.10 -17.96
N GLN A 301 7.42 33.37 -17.20
CA GLN A 301 7.50 31.91 -17.31
C GLN A 301 6.18 31.24 -16.87
N ARG A 302 5.45 31.78 -15.89
CA ARG A 302 4.10 31.29 -15.54
C ARG A 302 3.13 31.41 -16.71
N LYS A 303 3.16 32.53 -17.45
CA LYS A 303 2.32 32.71 -18.65
C LYS A 303 2.68 31.69 -19.73
N GLU A 304 3.97 31.42 -19.93
CA GLU A 304 4.44 30.40 -20.87
C GLU A 304 4.00 28.98 -20.47
N ILE A 305 4.17 28.61 -19.20
CA ILE A 305 3.71 27.30 -18.68
C ILE A 305 2.21 27.14 -18.91
N ALA A 306 1.41 28.14 -18.56
CA ALA A 306 -0.05 28.09 -18.73
C ALA A 306 -0.45 27.97 -20.21
N ALA A 307 0.22 28.71 -21.10
CA ALA A 307 -0.03 28.65 -22.55
C ALA A 307 0.34 27.28 -23.15
N GLU A 308 1.48 26.71 -22.75
CA GLU A 308 1.90 25.37 -23.20
C GLU A 308 0.90 24.30 -22.73
N VAL A 309 0.45 24.36 -21.47
CA VAL A 309 -0.56 23.42 -20.95
C VAL A 309 -1.92 23.61 -21.65
N ALA A 310 -2.30 24.84 -21.99
CA ALA A 310 -3.54 25.12 -22.73
C ALA A 310 -3.50 24.51 -24.14
N ASP A 311 -2.42 24.74 -24.90
CA ASP A 311 -2.25 24.14 -26.22
C ASP A 311 -2.25 22.59 -26.16
N MET A 312 -1.63 22.01 -25.13
CA MET A 312 -1.70 20.55 -24.91
C MET A 312 -3.13 20.08 -24.65
N CYS A 313 -3.91 20.81 -23.85
CA CYS A 313 -5.30 20.47 -23.58
C CYS A 313 -6.14 20.55 -24.85
N ASP A 314 -5.99 21.60 -25.64
CA ASP A 314 -6.75 21.80 -26.88
C ASP A 314 -6.48 20.70 -27.91
N ARG A 315 -5.24 20.19 -27.97
CA ARG A 315 -4.85 19.14 -28.93
C ARG A 315 -5.19 17.73 -28.48
N TRP A 316 -5.06 17.42 -27.19
CA TRP A 316 -5.00 16.03 -26.72
C TRP A 316 -5.87 15.69 -25.52
N LEU A 317 -6.54 16.66 -24.87
CA LEU A 317 -7.41 16.37 -23.73
C LEU A 317 -8.77 15.85 -24.22
N THR A 318 -8.96 14.54 -24.15
CA THR A 318 -10.26 13.90 -24.44
C THR A 318 -11.20 13.97 -23.22
N ASP A 319 -12.50 13.79 -23.44
CA ASP A 319 -13.48 13.67 -22.34
C ASP A 319 -13.16 12.47 -21.45
N GLY A 320 -12.73 11.34 -22.04
CA GLY A 320 -12.32 10.16 -21.29
C GLY A 320 -11.08 10.39 -20.40
N VAL A 321 -10.16 11.28 -20.79
CA VAL A 321 -9.09 11.74 -19.89
C VAL A 321 -9.67 12.65 -18.81
N ARG A 322 -10.45 13.65 -19.20
CA ARG A 322 -11.04 14.69 -18.33
C ARG A 322 -11.86 14.10 -17.19
N ASP A 323 -12.67 13.09 -17.47
CA ASP A 323 -13.55 12.42 -16.49
C ASP A 323 -12.79 11.66 -15.41
N ARG A 324 -11.52 11.30 -15.68
CA ARG A 324 -10.63 10.58 -14.77
C ARG A 324 -9.64 11.49 -14.05
N LEU A 325 -9.75 12.81 -14.24
CA LEU A 325 -8.93 13.82 -13.57
C LEU A 325 -9.49 14.16 -12.18
N THR A 326 -8.60 14.63 -11.30
CA THR A 326 -9.01 15.09 -9.98
C THR A 326 -9.78 16.42 -10.06
N LEU A 327 -10.44 16.82 -8.98
CA LEU A 327 -11.08 18.15 -8.93
C LEU A 327 -10.07 19.28 -9.14
N ILE A 328 -8.87 19.18 -8.56
CA ILE A 328 -7.83 20.21 -8.74
C ILE A 328 -7.33 20.29 -10.18
N ASP A 329 -7.16 19.16 -10.85
CA ASP A 329 -6.78 19.12 -12.26
C ASP A 329 -7.86 19.78 -13.14
N ARG A 330 -9.15 19.53 -12.86
CA ARG A 330 -10.28 20.18 -13.56
C ARG A 330 -10.36 21.69 -13.27
N SER A 331 -10.11 22.10 -12.03
CA SER A 331 -10.03 23.53 -11.67
C SER A 331 -8.88 24.22 -12.39
N ARG A 332 -7.70 23.58 -12.49
CA ARG A 332 -6.56 24.08 -13.27
C ARG A 332 -6.92 24.32 -14.73
N ILE A 333 -7.58 23.35 -15.38
CA ILE A 333 -8.05 23.50 -16.77
C ILE A 333 -8.94 24.73 -16.92
N SER A 334 -9.89 24.93 -15.99
CA SER A 334 -10.79 26.11 -16.04
C SER A 334 -10.08 27.45 -15.79
N ALA A 335 -8.87 27.41 -15.24
CA ALA A 335 -8.10 28.58 -14.83
C ALA A 335 -6.88 28.85 -15.73
N LEU A 336 -6.73 28.16 -16.87
CA LEU A 336 -5.53 28.30 -17.73
C LEU A 336 -5.29 29.73 -18.25
N GLN A 337 -6.32 30.58 -18.28
CA GLN A 337 -6.22 31.99 -18.65
C GLN A 337 -6.16 32.94 -17.43
N ASP A 338 -6.27 32.41 -16.21
CA ASP A 338 -6.27 33.15 -14.94
C ASP A 338 -5.04 32.73 -14.10
N ILE A 339 -3.92 33.42 -14.36
CA ILE A 339 -2.64 33.12 -13.70
C ILE A 339 -2.73 33.25 -12.18
N ASP A 340 -3.46 34.26 -11.68
CA ASP A 340 -3.61 34.46 -10.24
C ASP A 340 -4.37 33.31 -9.59
N ARG A 341 -5.41 32.79 -10.25
CA ARG A 341 -6.12 31.60 -9.78
C ARG A 341 -5.26 30.35 -9.85
N LEU A 342 -4.42 30.18 -10.88
CA LEU A 342 -3.46 29.08 -10.93
C LEU A 342 -2.43 29.16 -9.79
N VAL A 343 -1.92 30.35 -9.46
CA VAL A 343 -1.05 30.57 -8.31
C VAL A 343 -1.76 30.19 -7.00
N ARG A 344 -3.01 30.61 -6.81
CA ARG A 344 -3.81 30.22 -5.64
C ARG A 344 -4.03 28.71 -5.56
N LEU A 345 -4.37 28.04 -6.67
CA LEU A 345 -4.53 26.59 -6.72
C LEU A 345 -3.22 25.85 -6.39
N ALA A 346 -2.09 26.32 -6.90
CA ALA A 346 -0.77 25.76 -6.59
C ALA A 346 -0.39 25.96 -5.11
N HIS A 347 -0.71 27.13 -4.52
CA HIS A 347 -0.57 27.35 -3.09
C HIS A 347 -1.47 26.40 -2.28
N ILE A 348 -2.74 26.25 -2.66
CA ILE A 348 -3.68 25.34 -2.00
C ILE A 348 -3.19 23.89 -2.06
N GLU A 349 -2.61 23.43 -3.17
CA GLU A 349 -2.04 22.07 -3.27
C GLU A 349 -0.79 21.90 -2.39
N SER A 350 0.10 22.89 -2.41
CA SER A 350 1.38 22.86 -1.67
C SER A 350 1.25 23.17 -0.17
N ALA A 351 0.13 23.74 0.27
CA ALA A 351 -0.08 24.15 1.65
C ALA A 351 -0.04 22.98 2.63
N VAL A 352 0.55 23.24 3.80
CA VAL A 352 0.52 22.34 4.95
C VAL A 352 -0.72 22.64 5.78
N ILE A 353 -1.52 21.59 6.03
CA ILE A 353 -2.69 21.70 6.92
C ILE A 353 -2.20 21.60 8.36
N ARG A 354 -2.24 22.71 9.10
CA ARG A 354 -2.09 22.72 10.56
C ARG A 354 -3.46 22.54 11.16
N ARG A 355 -3.58 21.62 12.11
CA ARG A 355 -4.85 21.29 12.77
C ARG A 355 -4.59 20.93 14.21
N GLU A 356 -5.41 21.46 15.10
CA GLU A 356 -5.33 21.24 16.54
C GLU A 356 -6.70 20.79 17.03
N LEU A 357 -6.75 19.70 17.80
CA LEU A 357 -7.93 19.31 18.55
C LEU A 357 -7.98 20.10 19.86
N THR A 358 -9.00 20.93 20.05
CA THR A 358 -9.16 21.78 21.24
C THR A 358 -10.24 21.29 22.20
N GLY A 359 -11.12 20.39 21.75
CA GLY A 359 -12.17 19.82 22.60
C GLY A 359 -12.65 18.46 22.13
N LEU A 360 -12.88 17.57 23.09
CA LEU A 360 -13.45 16.23 22.85
C LEU A 360 -14.33 15.83 24.04
N ARG A 361 -15.65 15.80 23.85
CA ARG A 361 -16.59 15.50 24.94
C ARG A 361 -17.92 14.95 24.42
N TRP A 362 -18.69 14.32 25.30
CA TRP A 362 -20.08 13.98 25.01
C TRP A 362 -20.99 15.21 25.22
N ASP A 363 -22.05 15.33 24.43
CA ASP A 363 -23.17 16.23 24.73
C ASP A 363 -24.27 15.52 25.55
N GLY A 364 -25.34 16.26 25.86
CA GLY A 364 -26.49 15.74 26.60
C GLY A 364 -27.27 14.65 25.84
N GLU A 365 -27.25 14.69 24.51
CA GLU A 365 -27.96 13.76 23.62
C GLU A 365 -27.15 12.50 23.31
N GLY A 366 -25.88 12.42 23.73
CA GLY A 366 -25.02 11.27 23.49
C GLY A 366 -24.25 11.35 22.18
N ARG A 367 -24.19 12.52 21.53
CA ARG A 367 -23.29 12.78 20.40
C ARG A 367 -21.90 13.14 20.91
N LEU A 368 -20.89 12.84 20.10
CA LEU A 368 -19.52 13.23 20.39
C LEU A 368 -19.25 14.61 19.78
N VAL A 369 -19.00 15.58 20.65
CA VAL A 369 -18.57 16.93 20.30
C VAL A 369 -17.07 16.94 20.07
N VAL A 370 -16.67 17.34 18.87
CA VAL A 370 -15.27 17.48 18.46
C VAL A 370 -15.02 18.92 18.05
N SER A 371 -14.15 19.62 18.79
CA SER A 371 -13.81 21.01 18.53
C SER A 371 -12.33 21.14 18.20
N GLY A 372 -11.99 22.07 17.32
CA GLY A 372 -10.61 22.26 16.89
C GLY A 372 -10.37 23.56 16.15
N ARG A 373 -9.14 23.71 15.65
CA ARG A 373 -8.71 24.79 14.76
C ARG A 373 -8.02 24.19 13.54
N VAL A 374 -8.11 24.87 12.40
CA VAL A 374 -7.40 24.46 11.18
C VAL A 374 -6.86 25.68 10.45
N ALA A 375 -5.64 25.59 9.96
CA ALA A 375 -5.04 26.61 9.09
C ALA A 375 -4.33 25.94 7.91
N LEU A 376 -4.34 26.62 6.76
CA LEU A 376 -3.50 26.28 5.62
C LEU A 376 -2.31 27.24 5.60
N SER A 377 -1.13 26.73 5.92
CA SER A 377 0.11 27.51 5.88
C SER A 377 0.95 27.14 4.65
N ALA A 378 1.48 28.13 3.92
CA ALA A 378 2.48 27.82 2.91
C ALA A 378 3.82 27.41 3.54
N PRO A 379 4.57 26.52 2.90
CA PRO A 379 5.93 26.20 3.32
C PRO A 379 6.85 27.41 3.08
N ALA A 380 7.12 28.16 4.15
CA ALA A 380 8.23 29.11 4.36
C ALA A 380 8.86 29.77 3.10
N GLN A 381 8.38 30.95 2.70
CA GLN A 381 9.22 32.07 2.28
C GLN A 381 8.46 33.40 2.45
N GLY A 382 9.22 34.46 2.73
CA GLY A 382 8.82 35.71 3.39
C GLY A 382 7.82 36.66 2.72
N ASP A 383 6.89 36.22 1.86
CA ASP A 383 5.76 37.07 1.46
C ASP A 383 4.45 36.27 1.34
N ARG A 384 3.65 36.39 2.43
CA ARG A 384 2.26 35.94 2.73
C ARG A 384 1.77 34.59 2.16
N PRO A 385 1.35 33.68 3.06
CA PRO A 385 -0.09 33.44 3.17
C PRO A 385 -0.61 33.09 4.57
N GLU A 386 -1.66 33.79 4.99
CA GLU A 386 -2.70 33.26 5.86
C GLU A 386 -3.91 33.00 4.94
N LEU A 387 -3.94 31.84 4.28
CA LEU A 387 -5.18 31.39 3.62
C LEU A 387 -6.13 30.95 4.71
N VAL A 388 -6.87 31.89 5.28
CA VAL A 388 -7.99 31.64 6.18
C VAL A 388 -9.26 31.82 5.36
N GLY A 389 -9.93 30.72 5.06
CA GLY A 389 -11.21 30.77 4.38
C GLY A 389 -11.50 29.49 3.64
N GLY A 390 -12.53 28.79 4.08
CA GLY A 390 -13.01 27.61 3.42
C GLY A 390 -14.15 26.95 4.17
N ALA A 391 -15.01 26.22 3.45
CA ALA A 391 -15.98 25.37 4.12
C ALA A 391 -15.23 24.27 4.86
N LEU A 392 -15.58 24.07 6.12
CA LEU A 392 -15.02 23.02 6.96
C LEU A 392 -16.01 21.88 7.12
N ALA A 393 -15.48 20.68 7.27
CA ALA A 393 -16.25 19.53 7.73
C ALA A 393 -15.34 18.56 8.48
N LEU A 394 -15.95 17.73 9.32
CA LEU A 394 -15.31 16.51 9.79
C LEU A 394 -15.59 15.39 8.80
N VAL A 395 -14.62 14.52 8.55
CA VAL A 395 -14.81 13.32 7.72
C VAL A 395 -14.44 12.10 8.56
N LEU A 396 -15.41 11.22 8.75
CA LEU A 396 -15.22 9.94 9.41
C LEU A 396 -14.97 8.89 8.35
N ARG A 397 -13.77 8.30 8.36
CA ARG A 397 -13.38 7.26 7.41
C ARG A 397 -13.28 5.92 8.11
N MET A 398 -14.07 4.94 7.68
CA MET A 398 -14.00 3.59 8.23
C MET A 398 -12.69 2.89 7.84
N ARG A 399 -12.04 2.19 8.78
CA ARG A 399 -10.91 1.31 8.50
C ARG A 399 -11.41 0.01 7.89
N HIS A 400 -10.85 -0.35 6.74
CA HIS A 400 -11.21 -1.57 6.04
C HIS A 400 -10.67 -2.84 6.70
N ASP A 401 -11.49 -3.88 6.66
CA ASP A 401 -11.17 -5.29 6.95
C ASP A 401 -11.20 -6.17 5.68
N GLY A 402 -11.34 -5.59 4.49
CA GLY A 402 -11.09 -6.27 3.20
C GLY A 402 -12.31 -6.57 2.32
N ALA A 403 -13.53 -6.13 2.66
CA ALA A 403 -14.71 -6.36 1.82
C ALA A 403 -15.66 -5.14 1.76
N GLY A 404 -15.34 -4.15 0.92
CA GLY A 404 -16.23 -3.03 0.60
C GLY A 404 -15.48 -1.74 0.22
N ALA A 405 -16.16 -0.80 -0.43
CA ALA A 405 -15.64 0.56 -0.67
C ALA A 405 -15.66 1.38 0.64
N PRO A 406 -14.70 2.31 0.85
CA PRO A 406 -14.64 3.10 2.09
C PRO A 406 -15.90 3.95 2.22
N ALA A 407 -16.62 3.78 3.33
CA ALA A 407 -17.66 4.72 3.72
C ALA A 407 -16.98 5.92 4.39
N ASP A 408 -16.94 7.04 3.67
CA ASP A 408 -16.63 8.36 4.25
C ASP A 408 -17.96 9.02 4.65
N LEU A 409 -18.10 9.38 5.92
CA LEU A 409 -19.23 10.18 6.40
C LEU A 409 -18.78 11.61 6.65
N VAL A 410 -19.40 12.55 5.95
CA VAL A 410 -19.16 13.99 6.15
C VAL A 410 -20.07 14.49 7.27
N VAL A 411 -19.48 15.07 8.30
CA VAL A 411 -20.16 15.67 9.43
C VAL A 411 -19.98 17.19 9.34
N PRO A 412 -21.06 17.97 9.17
CA PRO A 412 -20.95 19.42 9.10
C PRO A 412 -20.43 19.97 10.43
N VAL A 413 -19.70 21.08 10.35
CA VAL A 413 -19.21 21.80 11.53
C VAL A 413 -19.80 23.20 11.58
N THR A 414 -19.95 23.73 12.78
CA THR A 414 -20.24 25.14 13.02
C THR A 414 -18.95 25.88 13.34
N GLY A 415 -18.84 27.14 12.94
CA GLY A 415 -17.65 27.96 13.13
C GLY A 415 -16.77 28.02 11.87
N ASP A 416 -15.50 28.36 12.06
CA ASP A 416 -14.53 28.59 11.00
C ASP A 416 -13.16 27.99 11.34
N CYS A 417 -12.15 28.39 10.57
CA CYS A 417 -10.77 27.93 10.73
C CYS A 417 -10.16 28.23 12.12
N ASP A 418 -10.56 29.35 12.75
CA ASP A 418 -10.04 29.77 14.06
C ASP A 418 -10.72 29.03 15.22
N GLY A 419 -11.88 28.44 14.96
CA GLY A 419 -12.59 27.57 15.87
C GLY A 419 -13.79 26.91 15.22
N PHE A 420 -13.74 25.60 15.06
CA PHE A 420 -14.87 24.80 14.59
C PHE A 420 -15.36 23.82 15.66
N THR A 421 -16.62 23.41 15.54
CA THR A 421 -17.21 22.33 16.34
C THR A 421 -18.07 21.44 15.46
N GLY A 422 -17.77 20.15 15.44
CA GLY A 422 -18.59 19.12 14.80
C GLY A 422 -19.30 18.25 15.84
N LEU A 423 -20.52 17.83 15.50
CA LEU A 423 -21.34 16.93 16.31
C LEU A 423 -21.46 15.58 15.60
N ILE A 424 -20.75 14.58 16.11
CA ILE A 424 -20.78 13.23 15.55
C ILE A 424 -21.91 12.45 16.21
N ASP A 425 -22.94 12.11 15.42
CA ASP A 425 -23.96 11.15 15.83
C ASP A 425 -23.41 9.72 15.72
N VAL A 426 -22.95 9.20 16.85
CA VAL A 426 -22.39 7.85 16.93
C VAL A 426 -23.44 6.76 16.77
N ALA A 427 -24.74 7.06 16.96
CA ALA A 427 -25.81 6.07 16.77
C ALA A 427 -26.01 5.73 15.29
N GLY A 428 -25.69 6.67 14.39
CA GLY A 428 -25.76 6.48 12.95
C GLY A 428 -24.54 5.77 12.35
N LEU A 429 -23.49 5.49 13.14
CA LEU A 429 -22.29 4.83 12.66
C LEU A 429 -22.44 3.31 12.68
N SER A 430 -21.99 2.64 11.62
CA SER A 430 -21.86 1.19 11.64
C SER A 430 -20.73 0.74 12.57
N SER A 431 -20.85 -0.49 13.06
CA SER A 431 -19.82 -1.16 13.85
C SER A 431 -18.47 -1.19 13.11
N GLY A 432 -17.39 -0.87 13.82
CA GLY A 432 -16.03 -0.85 13.29
C GLY A 432 -15.21 0.35 13.80
N VAL A 433 -14.05 0.56 13.19
CA VAL A 433 -13.12 1.63 13.58
C VAL A 433 -13.20 2.77 12.59
N TRP A 434 -13.44 3.98 13.09
CA TRP A 434 -13.59 5.20 12.29
C TRP A 434 -12.48 6.21 12.59
N ASP A 435 -11.74 6.60 11.58
CA ASP A 435 -10.69 7.61 11.64
C ASP A 435 -11.29 9.01 11.44
N VAL A 436 -11.14 9.89 12.43
CA VAL A 436 -11.63 11.29 12.39
C VAL A 436 -10.66 12.22 11.65
N HIS A 437 -11.11 12.81 10.56
CA HIS A 437 -10.38 13.81 9.79
C HIS A 437 -11.09 15.16 9.82
N VAL A 438 -10.36 16.20 9.47
CA VAL A 438 -10.93 17.51 9.16
C VAL A 438 -10.61 17.88 7.73
N THR A 439 -11.57 18.48 7.04
CA THR A 439 -11.41 19.04 5.70
C THR A 439 -11.42 20.56 5.72
N VAL A 440 -10.63 21.15 4.84
CA VAL A 440 -10.70 22.57 4.47
C VAL A 440 -10.95 22.64 2.96
N GLU A 441 -12.02 23.28 2.55
CA GLU A 441 -12.32 23.53 1.14
C GLU A 441 -11.97 24.96 0.75
N CYS A 442 -11.02 25.14 -0.17
CA CYS A 442 -10.66 26.45 -0.70
C CYS A 442 -10.79 26.42 -2.22
N GLU A 443 -11.53 27.36 -2.83
CA GLU A 443 -11.69 27.44 -4.29
C GLU A 443 -12.19 26.12 -4.93
N GLY A 444 -13.09 25.42 -4.23
CA GLY A 444 -13.62 24.11 -4.64
C GLY A 444 -12.63 22.94 -4.51
N ILE A 445 -11.47 23.17 -3.87
CA ILE A 445 -10.47 22.13 -3.60
C ILE A 445 -10.51 21.74 -2.13
N THR A 446 -10.89 20.50 -1.88
CA THR A 446 -10.92 19.93 -0.52
C THR A 446 -9.56 19.33 -0.15
N ARG A 447 -8.96 19.85 0.92
CA ARG A 447 -7.77 19.30 1.56
C ARG A 447 -8.16 18.57 2.85
N LEU A 448 -7.61 17.38 3.09
CA LEU A 448 -7.98 16.48 4.20
C LEU A 448 -6.77 16.21 5.12
N ALA A 449 -6.96 16.26 6.44
CA ALA A 449 -5.94 15.87 7.43
C ALA A 449 -6.52 15.03 8.58
N ARG A 450 -5.73 14.08 9.11
CA ARG A 450 -6.06 13.37 10.37
C ARG A 450 -6.06 14.37 11.53
N LEU A 451 -7.11 14.33 12.34
CA LEU A 451 -7.24 15.14 13.54
C LEU A 451 -6.77 14.35 14.77
N GLY A 452 -6.23 15.05 15.76
CA GLY A 452 -5.99 14.53 17.11
C GLY A 452 -4.53 14.45 17.52
N ALA A 453 -3.58 14.23 16.61
CA ALA A 453 -2.15 14.13 16.95
C ALA A 453 -1.64 15.40 17.64
N ASP A 454 -1.94 16.56 17.05
CA ASP A 454 -1.75 17.86 17.68
C ASP A 454 -3.06 18.22 18.39
N ARG A 455 -2.99 18.39 19.70
CA ARG A 455 -4.13 18.63 20.57
C ARG A 455 -3.70 19.47 21.76
N ASP A 456 -4.61 20.29 22.26
CA ASP A 456 -4.44 21.01 23.51
C ASP A 456 -4.23 20.00 24.65
N GLY A 457 -3.30 20.28 25.57
CA GLY A 457 -2.99 19.44 26.72
C GLY A 457 -4.16 19.22 27.68
N LEU A 458 -5.19 20.07 27.61
CA LEU A 458 -6.43 19.92 28.37
C LEU A 458 -7.41 18.90 27.76
N VAL A 459 -7.19 18.44 26.53
CA VAL A 459 -8.07 17.46 25.87
C VAL A 459 -7.85 16.07 26.45
N ALA A 460 -8.78 15.64 27.29
CA ALA A 460 -8.84 14.28 27.81
C ALA A 460 -9.63 13.34 26.89
N GLN A 461 -9.32 12.05 26.96
CA GLN A 461 -10.14 11.02 26.32
C GLN A 461 -11.47 10.91 27.08
N PRO A 462 -12.64 11.11 26.44
CA PRO A 462 -13.93 10.96 27.11
C PRO A 462 -14.19 9.49 27.46
N VAL A 463 -14.90 9.26 28.56
CA VAL A 463 -15.28 7.91 28.99
C VAL A 463 -16.18 7.26 27.92
N PRO A 464 -15.99 5.98 27.56
CA PRO A 464 -16.87 5.27 26.64
C PRO A 464 -18.34 5.34 27.04
N ARG A 465 -19.25 5.40 26.06
CA ARG A 465 -20.69 5.56 26.28
C ARG A 465 -21.49 4.61 25.39
N MET A 466 -22.53 4.01 25.97
CA MET A 466 -23.55 3.27 25.21
C MET A 466 -24.51 4.27 24.55
N VAL A 467 -24.63 4.22 23.23
CA VAL A 467 -25.51 5.09 22.44
C VAL A 467 -26.15 4.24 21.34
N GLY A 468 -27.47 4.32 21.15
CA GLY A 468 -28.17 3.56 20.10
C GLY A 468 -28.04 2.03 20.21
N GLY A 469 -27.68 1.50 21.39
CA GLY A 469 -27.43 0.08 21.61
C GLY A 469 -26.02 -0.42 21.23
N VAL A 470 -25.12 0.50 20.87
CA VAL A 470 -23.72 0.22 20.54
C VAL A 470 -22.80 0.94 21.52
N ILE A 471 -21.65 0.34 21.86
CA ILE A 471 -20.61 1.02 22.63
C ILE A 471 -19.76 1.90 21.70
N ALA A 472 -19.60 3.17 22.04
CA ALA A 472 -18.71 4.07 21.34
C ALA A 472 -17.50 4.41 22.22
N LEU A 473 -16.29 4.15 21.70
CA LEU A 473 -15.02 4.38 22.38
C LEU A 473 -14.14 5.33 21.57
N PRO A 474 -14.20 6.65 21.84
CA PRO A 474 -13.21 7.58 21.32
C PRO A 474 -11.84 7.26 21.90
N TYR A 475 -10.79 7.20 21.08
CA TYR A 475 -9.43 6.90 21.52
C TYR A 475 -8.36 7.54 20.62
N PHE A 476 -7.14 7.62 21.15
CA PHE A 476 -5.98 8.09 20.40
C PHE A 476 -5.09 6.91 19.98
N THR A 477 -4.75 6.87 18.69
CA THR A 477 -3.92 5.81 18.10
C THR A 477 -2.49 5.84 18.64
N ARG A 478 -1.81 4.68 18.62
CA ARG A 478 -0.37 4.57 18.91
C ARG A 478 0.37 4.13 17.65
N PRO A 479 1.59 4.66 17.39
CA PRO A 479 2.27 5.72 18.15
C PRO A 479 1.82 7.15 17.77
N HIS A 480 0.98 7.30 16.74
CA HIS A 480 0.78 8.59 16.08
C HIS A 480 -0.17 9.58 16.78
N GLY A 481 -0.90 9.17 17.81
CA GLY A 481 -1.77 10.05 18.59
C GLY A 481 -3.03 10.56 17.87
N ASN A 482 -3.36 10.07 16.67
CA ASN A 482 -4.57 10.52 15.94
C ASN A 482 -5.87 10.04 16.60
N LEU A 483 -6.92 10.86 16.55
CA LEU A 483 -8.25 10.53 17.07
C LEU A 483 -8.97 9.52 16.17
N SER A 484 -9.52 8.49 16.79
CA SER A 484 -10.37 7.47 16.15
C SER A 484 -11.53 7.08 17.07
N LEU A 485 -12.60 6.55 16.51
CA LEU A 485 -13.74 6.01 17.23
C LEU A 485 -13.80 4.51 16.98
N ASP A 486 -13.81 3.72 18.05
CA ASP A 486 -14.14 2.31 17.98
C ASP A 486 -15.62 2.14 18.35
N ILE A 487 -16.40 1.70 17.36
CA ILE A 487 -17.84 1.48 17.47
C ILE A 487 -18.05 -0.03 17.58
N GLY A 488 -18.39 -0.52 18.76
CA GLY A 488 -18.57 -1.95 19.03
C GLY A 488 -17.43 -2.64 19.79
N GLY A 489 -16.28 -1.98 20.00
CA GLY A 489 -15.18 -2.51 20.83
C GLY A 489 -14.28 -3.53 20.12
N HIS A 490 -13.89 -3.24 18.88
CA HIS A 490 -13.05 -4.10 18.03
C HIS A 490 -11.57 -4.04 18.39
N VAL A 491 -11.07 -2.88 18.82
CA VAL A 491 -9.64 -2.62 19.05
C VAL A 491 -9.37 -2.03 20.43
N VAL A 492 -10.33 -1.30 21.01
CA VAL A 492 -10.24 -0.73 22.36
C VAL A 492 -10.95 -1.67 23.33
N SER A 493 -10.26 -2.04 24.41
CA SER A 493 -10.86 -2.81 25.49
C SER A 493 -12.02 -2.02 26.11
N VAL A 494 -13.21 -2.61 26.11
CA VAL A 494 -14.39 -1.99 26.71
C VAL A 494 -14.29 -2.03 28.24
N PRO A 495 -14.40 -0.87 28.92
CA PRO A 495 -14.51 -0.85 30.37
C PRO A 495 -15.91 -1.30 30.78
N ALA A 496 -16.06 -2.52 31.30
CA ALA A 496 -17.33 -3.00 31.85
C ALA A 496 -17.11 -3.77 33.15
N GLY A 497 -18.09 -3.67 34.05
CA GLY A 497 -18.13 -4.36 35.33
C GLY A 497 -19.37 -5.25 35.39
N VAL A 498 -19.22 -6.49 35.84
CA VAL A 498 -20.33 -7.41 36.09
C VAL A 498 -20.26 -7.86 37.53
N ARG A 499 -21.22 -7.47 38.36
CA ARG A 499 -21.20 -7.77 39.80
C ARG A 499 -22.45 -8.54 40.22
N LEU A 500 -22.28 -9.56 41.05
CA LEU A 500 -23.40 -10.27 41.64
C LEU A 500 -23.89 -9.59 42.91
N THR A 501 -25.20 -9.38 42.96
CA THR A 501 -25.89 -8.87 44.15
C THR A 501 -26.36 -10.02 45.03
N ARG A 502 -26.71 -11.17 44.45
CA ARG A 502 -27.20 -12.35 45.18
C ARG A 502 -26.92 -13.66 44.44
N THR A 503 -26.64 -14.72 45.20
CA THR A 503 -26.67 -16.09 44.68
C THR A 503 -27.58 -16.99 45.51
N ARG A 504 -28.28 -17.94 44.87
CA ARG A 504 -29.07 -18.96 45.58
C ARG A 504 -29.16 -20.28 44.83
N TRP A 505 -29.23 -21.37 45.57
CA TRP A 505 -29.57 -22.67 45.01
C TRP A 505 -31.07 -22.77 44.74
N THR A 506 -31.45 -23.37 43.61
CA THR A 506 -32.85 -23.61 43.22
C THR A 506 -33.05 -25.09 42.88
N ALA A 507 -34.30 -25.53 42.66
CA ALA A 507 -34.59 -26.93 42.34
C ALA A 507 -33.76 -27.46 41.14
N GLY A 508 -33.46 -28.76 41.15
CA GLY A 508 -32.68 -29.41 40.09
C GLY A 508 -31.21 -28.99 40.01
N HIS A 509 -30.58 -28.65 41.15
CA HIS A 509 -29.16 -28.27 41.25
C HIS A 509 -28.77 -27.09 40.33
N ARG A 510 -29.71 -26.16 40.17
CA ARG A 510 -29.52 -24.93 39.42
C ARG A 510 -29.04 -23.81 40.34
N LEU A 511 -28.00 -23.10 39.92
CA LEU A 511 -27.49 -21.92 40.59
C LEU A 511 -28.15 -20.70 39.98
N ARG A 512 -28.90 -19.96 40.81
CA ARG A 512 -29.44 -18.65 40.42
C ARG A 512 -28.43 -17.58 40.79
N LEU A 513 -28.09 -16.75 39.81
CA LEU A 513 -27.23 -15.59 39.93
C LEU A 513 -28.07 -14.37 39.61
N ASP A 514 -28.17 -13.43 40.55
CA ASP A 514 -28.79 -12.12 40.35
C ASP A 514 -27.67 -11.07 40.49
N GLY A 515 -27.62 -10.09 39.58
CA GLY A 515 -26.52 -9.13 39.52
C GLY A 515 -26.81 -7.93 38.64
N GLU A 516 -25.80 -7.09 38.47
CA GLU A 516 -25.85 -5.84 37.71
C GLU A 516 -24.65 -5.74 36.76
N VAL A 517 -24.85 -5.05 35.63
CA VAL A 517 -23.85 -4.81 34.60
C VAL A 517 -23.70 -3.31 34.34
N THR A 518 -22.47 -2.82 34.38
CA THR A 518 -22.08 -1.48 33.95
C THR A 518 -21.18 -1.57 32.73
N VAL A 519 -21.38 -0.67 31.75
CA VAL A 519 -20.55 -0.56 30.54
C VAL A 519 -20.27 0.92 30.31
N GLY A 520 -18.99 1.30 30.26
CA GLY A 520 -18.58 2.70 30.13
C GLY A 520 -19.00 3.53 31.34
N ALA A 521 -19.54 4.72 31.07
CA ALA A 521 -20.04 5.64 32.10
C ALA A 521 -21.45 5.31 32.65
N GLY A 522 -22.07 4.19 32.23
CA GLY A 522 -23.48 3.91 32.55
C GLY A 522 -23.84 2.45 32.76
N LEU A 523 -25.12 2.20 33.06
CA LEU A 523 -25.69 0.86 33.16
C LEU A 523 -25.89 0.27 31.76
N ALA A 524 -25.65 -1.04 31.63
CA ALA A 524 -25.90 -1.71 30.35
C ALA A 524 -27.40 -1.74 30.04
N GLY A 525 -27.76 -1.54 28.77
CA GLY A 525 -29.12 -1.78 28.31
C GLY A 525 -29.48 -3.26 28.42
N ALA A 526 -30.76 -3.57 28.64
CA ALA A 526 -31.24 -4.95 28.73
C ALA A 526 -30.86 -5.80 27.50
N HIS A 527 -30.86 -5.20 26.31
CA HIS A 527 -30.48 -5.84 25.04
C HIS A 527 -28.98 -6.18 24.95
N ALA A 528 -28.12 -5.51 25.72
CA ALA A 528 -26.69 -5.71 25.64
C ALA A 528 -26.25 -7.01 26.32
N VAL A 529 -27.04 -7.61 27.21
CA VAL A 529 -26.66 -8.85 27.89
C VAL A 529 -27.18 -10.06 27.09
N ARG A 530 -26.26 -10.82 26.50
CA ARG A 530 -26.61 -11.94 25.62
C ARG A 530 -26.84 -13.24 26.38
N ARG A 531 -25.85 -13.68 27.15
CA ARG A 531 -25.90 -14.98 27.86
C ARG A 531 -24.85 -15.12 28.95
N LEU A 532 -25.09 -16.07 29.85
CA LEU A 532 -24.09 -16.57 30.78
C LEU A 532 -23.24 -17.64 30.09
N VAL A 533 -21.93 -17.58 30.27
CA VAL A 533 -20.98 -18.58 29.76
C VAL A 533 -20.16 -19.13 30.92
N TRP A 534 -20.22 -20.45 31.11
CA TRP A 534 -19.28 -21.19 31.95
C TRP A 534 -18.25 -21.85 31.04
N ARG A 535 -16.98 -21.53 31.22
CA ARG A 535 -15.86 -22.11 30.48
C ARG A 535 -14.99 -22.95 31.40
N GLU A 536 -14.78 -24.21 31.06
CA GLU A 536 -13.90 -25.09 31.82
C GLU A 536 -12.43 -24.72 31.55
N ARG A 537 -11.64 -24.61 32.62
CA ARG A 537 -10.34 -23.94 32.60
C ARG A 537 -9.28 -24.63 31.73
N TRP A 538 -9.33 -25.95 31.60
CA TRP A 538 -8.29 -26.74 30.92
C TRP A 538 -8.69 -27.13 29.49
N SER A 539 -9.88 -27.69 29.33
CA SER A 539 -10.44 -28.12 28.05
C SER A 539 -11.00 -26.97 27.23
N GLY A 540 -11.25 -25.81 27.83
CA GLY A 540 -11.92 -24.68 27.18
C GLY A 540 -13.40 -24.94 26.86
N ARG A 541 -13.97 -26.09 27.26
CA ARG A 541 -15.36 -26.45 26.95
C ARG A 541 -16.34 -25.45 27.57
N GLU A 542 -17.35 -25.07 26.79
CA GLU A 542 -18.33 -24.08 27.23
C GLU A 542 -19.72 -24.68 27.50
N ARG A 543 -20.41 -24.02 28.43
CA ARG A 543 -21.83 -24.24 28.73
C ARG A 543 -22.50 -22.88 28.85
N HIS A 544 -23.56 -22.70 28.07
CA HIS A 544 -24.29 -21.44 28.01
C HIS A 544 -25.59 -21.52 28.80
N GLY A 545 -26.06 -20.37 29.27
CA GLY A 545 -27.33 -20.25 29.98
C GLY A 545 -28.06 -18.96 29.57
N PRO A 546 -29.39 -19.00 29.45
CA PRO A 546 -30.17 -17.80 29.20
C PRO A 546 -30.06 -16.83 30.38
N VAL A 547 -30.15 -15.55 30.07
CA VAL A 547 -30.17 -14.46 31.03
C VAL A 547 -31.48 -13.70 30.84
N THR A 548 -32.15 -13.38 31.94
CA THR A 548 -33.27 -12.46 31.97
C THR A 548 -32.75 -11.12 32.45
N THR A 549 -33.12 -10.05 31.75
CA THR A 549 -32.60 -8.71 31.98
C THR A 549 -33.73 -7.75 32.25
N TRP A 550 -33.46 -6.72 33.05
CA TRP A 550 -34.40 -5.64 33.32
C TRP A 550 -33.79 -4.29 32.98
N ALA A 551 -34.61 -3.24 32.97
CA ALA A 551 -34.13 -1.87 32.84
C ALA A 551 -33.10 -1.55 33.93
N GLY A 552 -32.06 -0.78 33.60
CA GLY A 552 -31.00 -0.42 34.55
C GLY A 552 -29.93 -1.48 34.76
N GLY A 553 -29.67 -2.37 33.80
CA GLY A 553 -28.51 -3.28 33.84
C GLY A 553 -28.62 -4.47 34.80
N ALA A 554 -29.75 -4.63 35.48
CA ALA A 554 -30.00 -5.80 36.33
C ALA A 554 -30.22 -7.06 35.49
N PHE A 555 -29.64 -8.18 35.93
CA PHE A 555 -29.78 -9.47 35.28
C PHE A 555 -30.00 -10.61 36.27
N ALA A 556 -30.67 -11.66 35.81
CA ALA A 556 -30.79 -12.92 36.50
C ALA A 556 -30.59 -14.09 35.55
N THR A 557 -29.90 -15.12 36.02
CA THR A 557 -29.74 -16.36 35.27
C THR A 557 -29.86 -17.56 36.19
N ARG A 558 -30.36 -18.67 35.64
CA ARG A 558 -30.51 -19.94 36.34
C ARG A 558 -29.72 -21.02 35.60
N GLN A 559 -28.44 -21.15 35.93
CA GLN A 559 -27.61 -22.16 35.29
C GLN A 559 -27.80 -23.53 35.93
N ALA A 560 -27.98 -24.56 35.11
CA ALA A 560 -27.91 -25.95 35.55
C ALA A 560 -26.46 -26.37 35.83
N VAL A 561 -25.88 -25.86 36.92
CA VAL A 561 -24.52 -26.20 37.37
C VAL A 561 -24.36 -27.72 37.55
N GLY A 562 -25.42 -28.43 37.93
CA GLY A 562 -25.39 -29.89 37.97
C GLY A 562 -25.09 -30.56 36.61
N ARG A 563 -25.34 -29.93 35.47
CA ARG A 563 -25.04 -30.46 34.12
C ARG A 563 -23.62 -30.14 33.65
N LEU A 564 -22.83 -29.39 34.43
CA LEU A 564 -21.41 -29.22 34.16
C LEU A 564 -20.68 -30.54 34.43
N GLY A 565 -19.67 -30.85 33.62
CA GLY A 565 -18.78 -31.98 33.90
C GLY A 565 -17.80 -31.68 35.05
N PRO A 566 -17.06 -32.70 35.53
CA PRO A 566 -16.01 -32.49 36.51
C PRO A 566 -14.97 -31.49 35.99
N GLY A 567 -14.45 -30.64 36.88
CA GLY A 567 -13.45 -29.63 36.53
C GLY A 567 -13.68 -28.30 37.23
N THR A 568 -12.86 -27.31 36.85
CA THR A 568 -12.96 -25.93 37.36
C THR A 568 -13.52 -25.05 36.25
N TRP A 569 -14.64 -24.40 36.53
CA TRP A 569 -15.37 -23.60 35.57
C TRP A 569 -15.32 -22.13 35.95
N ASP A 570 -14.95 -21.29 35.01
CA ASP A 570 -14.92 -19.83 35.15
C ASP A 570 -16.20 -19.24 34.51
N ALA A 571 -16.90 -18.39 35.25
CA ALA A 571 -18.14 -17.74 34.81
C ALA A 571 -17.88 -16.39 34.12
N TYR A 572 -18.52 -16.19 32.98
CA TYR A 572 -18.50 -14.96 32.19
C TYR A 572 -19.92 -14.54 31.87
N LEU A 573 -20.12 -13.24 31.76
CA LEU A 573 -21.28 -12.68 31.09
C LEU A 573 -20.84 -12.19 29.71
N GLU A 574 -21.50 -12.71 28.68
CA GLU A 574 -21.27 -12.29 27.30
C GLU A 574 -22.24 -11.17 26.97
N LEU A 575 -21.70 -10.05 26.50
CA LEU A 575 -22.44 -8.87 26.09
C LEU A 575 -22.38 -8.69 24.57
N ASP A 576 -23.49 -8.25 24.01
CA ASP A 576 -23.58 -7.71 22.66
C ASP A 576 -23.51 -6.18 22.76
N LEU A 577 -22.39 -5.63 22.29
CA LEU A 577 -22.13 -4.20 22.37
C LEU A 577 -22.16 -3.55 20.98
N GLY A 578 -22.76 -4.23 20.00
CA GLY A 578 -22.82 -3.81 18.60
C GLY A 578 -21.60 -4.22 17.77
N GLY A 579 -20.59 -4.85 18.36
CA GLY A 579 -19.43 -5.44 17.68
C GLY A 579 -19.28 -6.94 18.01
N PRO A 580 -18.05 -7.48 17.97
CA PRO A 580 -17.79 -8.85 18.39
C PRO A 580 -18.28 -9.09 19.83
N PRO A 581 -18.87 -10.25 20.15
CA PRO A 581 -19.36 -10.52 21.50
C PRO A 581 -18.25 -10.38 22.55
N ALA A 582 -18.45 -9.49 23.53
CA ALA A 582 -17.47 -9.21 24.57
C ALA A 582 -17.77 -10.02 25.83
N ARG A 583 -16.75 -10.60 26.46
CA ARG A 583 -16.92 -11.48 27.64
C ARG A 583 -16.28 -10.89 28.87
N PHE A 584 -17.08 -10.66 29.90
CA PHE A 584 -16.64 -10.08 31.16
C PHE A 584 -16.70 -11.10 32.30
N ARG A 585 -15.68 -11.12 33.14
CA ARG A 585 -15.67 -11.97 34.34
C ARG A 585 -16.69 -11.41 35.33
N ILE A 586 -17.46 -12.32 35.93
CA ILE A 586 -18.45 -11.96 36.94
C ILE A 586 -17.75 -11.84 38.29
N GLU A 587 -17.86 -10.68 38.94
CA GLU A 587 -17.33 -10.39 40.27
C GLU A 587 -18.38 -10.66 41.35
N VAL A 588 -17.93 -11.18 42.48
CA VAL A 588 -18.79 -11.56 43.61
C VAL A 588 -18.00 -11.54 44.91
N GLU A 589 -18.59 -10.92 45.94
CA GLU A 589 -18.07 -10.98 47.31
C GLU A 589 -18.24 -12.39 47.88
N ALA A 590 -17.23 -12.88 48.61
CA ALA A 590 -17.22 -14.26 49.11
C ALA A 590 -18.45 -14.60 49.97
N GLU A 591 -18.95 -13.64 50.74
CA GLU A 591 -20.13 -13.76 51.61
C GLU A 591 -21.44 -13.95 50.83
N ARG A 592 -21.49 -13.49 49.57
CA ARG A 592 -22.67 -13.61 48.70
C ARG A 592 -22.71 -14.93 47.95
N ILE A 593 -21.71 -15.80 48.15
CA ILE A 593 -21.61 -17.09 47.49
C ILE A 593 -22.30 -18.16 48.33
N VAL A 594 -23.23 -18.87 47.69
CA VAL A 594 -23.86 -20.04 48.31
C VAL A 594 -22.86 -21.13 48.73
N PRO A 595 -23.15 -21.87 49.81
CA PRO A 595 -22.34 -23.02 50.21
C PRO A 595 -22.34 -24.11 49.13
N PRO A 596 -21.37 -25.05 49.17
CA PRO A 596 -21.31 -26.17 48.25
C PRO A 596 -22.61 -26.99 48.28
N ARG A 597 -23.05 -27.45 47.10
CA ARG A 597 -24.19 -28.37 47.00
C ARG A 597 -23.74 -29.73 46.54
N THR A 598 -24.31 -30.76 47.16
CA THR A 598 -24.05 -32.17 46.83
C THR A 598 -25.34 -32.84 46.41
N TRP A 599 -25.24 -33.82 45.51
CA TRP A 599 -26.38 -34.61 45.04
C TRP A 599 -25.91 -35.95 44.49
N TRP A 600 -26.85 -36.85 44.21
CA TRP A 600 -26.58 -38.16 43.64
C TRP A 600 -27.05 -38.23 42.19
N ARG A 601 -26.27 -38.90 41.34
CA ARG A 601 -26.66 -39.32 39.98
C ARG A 601 -26.38 -40.82 39.87
N GLY A 602 -27.43 -41.62 40.02
CA GLY A 602 -27.27 -43.05 40.30
C GLY A 602 -26.47 -43.24 41.59
N LEU A 603 -25.47 -44.15 41.55
CA LEU A 603 -24.59 -44.47 42.69
C LEU A 603 -23.41 -43.50 42.87
N VAL A 604 -23.35 -42.43 42.08
CA VAL A 604 -22.21 -41.51 42.09
C VAL A 604 -22.60 -40.20 42.76
N ARG A 605 -21.83 -39.80 43.79
CA ARG A 605 -22.00 -38.51 44.48
C ARG A 605 -21.34 -37.40 43.67
N TRP A 606 -22.09 -36.36 43.38
CA TRP A 606 -21.60 -35.14 42.74
C TRP A 606 -21.57 -33.99 43.73
N SER A 607 -20.63 -33.07 43.55
CA SER A 607 -20.60 -31.81 44.28
C SER A 607 -20.25 -30.65 43.37
N ALA A 608 -20.88 -29.50 43.60
CA ALA A 608 -20.50 -28.23 43.01
C ALA A 608 -20.24 -27.23 44.11
N ARG A 609 -19.07 -26.61 44.07
CA ARG A 609 -18.64 -25.55 44.98
C ARG A 609 -18.38 -24.28 44.17
N PRO A 610 -19.36 -23.36 44.09
CA PRO A 610 -19.11 -21.98 43.67
C PRO A 610 -18.15 -21.30 44.64
N TYR A 611 -17.30 -20.42 44.15
CA TYR A 611 -16.35 -19.64 44.93
C TYR A 611 -15.87 -18.39 44.19
N ALA A 612 -15.39 -17.41 44.94
CA ALA A 612 -14.71 -16.22 44.42
C ALA A 612 -13.21 -16.51 44.34
N THR A 613 -12.56 -16.17 43.23
CA THR A 613 -11.10 -16.24 43.16
C THR A 613 -10.46 -15.24 44.12
N ALA A 614 -9.35 -15.62 44.75
CA ALA A 614 -8.56 -14.71 45.57
C ALA A 614 -8.15 -13.44 44.80
N GLY A 615 -8.13 -12.30 45.50
CA GLY A 615 -7.76 -10.99 44.96
C GLY A 615 -8.87 -10.30 44.17
N LYS A 616 -9.31 -10.87 43.04
CA LYS A 616 -10.23 -10.20 42.10
C LYS A 616 -11.72 -10.57 42.27
N GLY A 617 -12.07 -11.42 43.24
CA GLY A 617 -13.46 -11.77 43.52
C GLY A 617 -14.21 -12.45 42.37
N ARG A 618 -13.54 -13.09 41.40
CA ARG A 618 -14.19 -13.60 40.19
C ARG A 618 -14.91 -14.92 40.44
N LEU A 619 -16.17 -15.03 40.02
CA LEU A 619 -17.00 -16.22 40.17
C LEU A 619 -16.42 -17.39 39.38
N SER A 620 -16.20 -18.48 40.09
CA SER A 620 -15.80 -19.78 39.55
C SER A 620 -16.54 -20.89 40.29
N ALA A 621 -16.56 -22.10 39.74
CA ALA A 621 -17.16 -23.26 40.39
C ALA A 621 -16.31 -24.51 40.15
N VAL A 622 -16.03 -25.24 41.23
CA VAL A 622 -15.41 -26.57 41.13
C VAL A 622 -16.51 -27.62 41.16
N VAL A 623 -16.55 -28.47 40.13
CA VAL A 623 -17.45 -29.62 40.06
C VAL A 623 -16.62 -30.88 40.26
N ARG A 624 -16.99 -31.68 41.26
CA ARG A 624 -16.32 -32.94 41.58
C ARG A 624 -17.29 -34.10 41.52
N VAL A 625 -16.73 -35.24 41.17
CA VAL A 625 -17.41 -36.53 41.17
C VAL A 625 -16.70 -37.40 42.19
N GLY A 626 -17.46 -37.95 43.12
CA GLY A 626 -16.96 -38.88 44.12
C GLY A 626 -16.48 -40.16 43.44
N THR A 627 -15.35 -40.69 43.90
CA THR A 627 -14.85 -41.99 43.43
C THR A 627 -15.59 -43.12 44.15
N PRO A 628 -15.77 -44.30 43.51
CA PRO A 628 -16.36 -45.47 44.16
C PRO A 628 -15.65 -45.85 45.48
N ARG A 629 -14.33 -45.65 45.56
CA ARG A 629 -13.54 -45.86 46.79
C ARG A 629 -13.95 -44.97 47.97
N ALA A 630 -14.41 -43.75 47.73
CA ALA A 630 -14.88 -42.85 48.79
C ALA A 630 -16.26 -43.25 49.34
N PHE A 631 -17.06 -43.97 48.55
CA PHE A 631 -18.34 -44.54 48.96
C PHE A 631 -18.16 -45.78 49.85
N VAL A 632 -17.29 -46.71 49.43
CA VAL A 632 -16.96 -47.92 50.20
C VAL A 632 -16.36 -47.57 51.56
N LYS A 633 -15.46 -46.58 51.63
CA LYS A 633 -14.84 -46.13 52.90
C LYS A 633 -15.81 -45.46 53.89
N ARG A 634 -17.02 -45.10 53.46
CA ARG A 634 -18.06 -44.46 54.29
C ARG A 634 -19.22 -45.39 54.65
N ILE A 635 -19.37 -46.51 53.93
CA ILE A 635 -20.27 -47.61 54.32
C ILE A 635 -19.57 -48.54 55.31
N LEU A 636 -18.24 -48.66 55.23
CA LEU A 636 -17.41 -49.43 56.17
C LEU A 636 -17.04 -48.65 57.45
N ARG A 637 -17.72 -47.55 57.76
CA ARG A 637 -17.51 -46.74 58.98
C ARG A 637 -18.80 -46.54 59.74
#